data_AF-A0A953MXN8-F1
#
_entry.id   AF-A0A953MXN8-F1
#
_cell.length_a   1.000
_cell.length_b   1.000
_cell.length_c   1.000
_cell.angle_alpha   90.00
_cell.angle_beta   90.00
_cell.angle_gamma   90.00
#
_symmetry.space_group_name_H-M   'P 1'
#
loop_
_entity.id
_entity.type
_entity.pdbx_description
1 polymer ?
#
loop_
_entity_poly.entity_id
_entity_poly.type
_entity_poly.pdbx_seq_one_letter_code
_entity_poly.pdbx_strand_id
1 'polypeptide(L)'
;MKKSYSLIGKSVVLAALAGAVALSVAWSNGHVPEAHASFHSSSELASFRDAGTLPLDSNANTHFVGSGYCNGCHGHDPSGQSMVTADGRDVNVVDMWRSSMMANSARDPFWRAKVSHEVLVNPAHQVELENKCTTCHAPMGNFEHHFTGQGPYSIAYLEQDDIALDGVSCVPCHMQKEEGIGDFFSGNLQLDTAGRPIYGPYADDDIFPDPMQIFVGYDPKYGPQIMDAGLCAGCHTLLTETADIDGNLTGDEFVEQATYHEWLNSEFNDEEHPATGITCQGCHVPLLNDTFGVVISANYVFLQPKSPFGEHHFAGANTFMLEMLRDNGDTLRVTASPAQFDSSIARTERMLQQHTLMVETSVPWRDADTAFIDVKLTNLAGHKFPSGYPSRRAWLQLVVTDAVGDTLYNNGAPTPDGDIAGHDPLWEPHYNTITSADQVQIYEMVMGDVNGDLTTVLERAKEPLKDNRLAPAGFSVNHSTYDTTLIAGGALTDPDFNHEDGVEGSGTDVVHYHVPMGGHIGLIHITAQVWYQSAPPRFMQEMFLHSSPEIDLFKGMFQAADKAPVAVRSSTHTDMTVGIDDLRELGVHVFPNPVRDGLLNITGIDGRITSIDVYDAGGRRVAQRKSDGNGRWTTRLPGKGTYIVVIRTAERSFVERVVSL
;
A
#
# COMPACT_ATOMS: atom_id res chain seq x y z
N MET A 1 94.58 22.44 0.84
CA MET A 1 94.29 22.79 2.25
C MET A 1 93.19 21.87 2.79
N LYS A 2 93.47 21.20 3.91
CA LYS A 2 92.51 20.46 4.74
C LYS A 2 91.40 21.39 5.27
N LYS A 3 90.17 20.88 5.38
CA LYS A 3 89.28 20.91 6.57
C LYS A 3 88.32 19.72 6.39
N SER A 4 88.64 18.52 6.87
CA SER A 4 88.47 17.99 8.24
C SER A 4 87.11 18.32 8.86
N TYR A 5 86.32 17.26 9.00
CA TYR A 5 84.92 17.13 9.38
C TYR A 5 84.59 17.59 10.81
N SER A 6 83.30 17.87 11.07
CA SER A 6 82.71 17.40 12.32
C SER A 6 81.80 16.20 12.03
N LEU A 7 82.22 15.04 12.51
CA LEU A 7 81.54 13.74 12.45
C LEU A 7 80.18 13.71 13.18
N ILE A 8 79.76 14.81 13.80
CA ILE A 8 78.52 14.85 14.60
C ILE A 8 77.28 14.97 13.68
N GLY A 9 77.37 15.67 12.55
CA GLY A 9 76.21 15.90 11.66
C GLY A 9 75.77 14.67 10.86
N LYS A 10 76.69 13.77 10.49
CA LYS A 10 76.34 12.55 9.73
C LYS A 10 75.81 11.42 10.63
N SER A 11 76.17 11.44 11.92
CA SER A 11 75.71 10.43 12.88
C SER A 11 74.26 10.65 13.31
N VAL A 12 73.79 11.91 13.37
CA VAL A 12 72.40 12.23 13.73
C VAL A 12 71.43 11.91 12.59
N VAL A 13 71.82 12.13 11.33
CA VAL A 13 70.97 11.80 10.17
C VAL A 13 70.90 10.28 9.94
N LEU A 14 71.98 9.54 10.15
CA LEU A 14 71.94 8.07 10.09
C LEU A 14 71.23 7.45 11.30
N ALA A 15 71.31 8.03 12.50
CA ALA A 15 70.54 7.54 13.65
C ALA A 15 69.03 7.82 13.51
N ALA A 16 68.63 8.94 12.89
CA ALA A 16 67.23 9.24 12.62
C ALA A 16 66.65 8.32 11.51
N LEU A 17 67.43 8.03 10.45
CA LEU A 17 67.02 7.08 9.41
C LEU A 17 67.05 5.62 9.89
N ALA A 18 68.03 5.24 10.71
CA ALA A 18 68.05 3.91 11.33
C ALA A 18 66.96 3.75 12.40
N GLY A 19 66.58 4.81 13.12
CA GLY A 19 65.46 4.81 14.05
C GLY A 19 64.11 4.67 13.34
N ALA A 20 63.91 5.39 12.22
CA ALA A 20 62.70 5.26 11.41
C ALA A 20 62.61 3.89 10.72
N VAL A 21 63.72 3.35 10.22
CA VAL A 21 63.75 1.98 9.65
C VAL A 21 63.62 0.91 10.73
N ALA A 22 64.17 1.09 11.93
CA ALA A 22 63.99 0.14 13.03
C ALA A 22 62.55 0.16 13.60
N LEU A 23 61.87 1.31 13.62
CA LEU A 23 60.43 1.39 13.95
C LEU A 23 59.55 0.81 12.83
N SER A 24 60.00 0.83 11.58
CA SER A 24 59.32 0.19 10.44
C SER A 24 59.56 -1.32 10.35
N VAL A 25 60.71 -1.80 10.84
CA VAL A 25 61.12 -3.22 10.78
C VAL A 25 60.74 -3.97 12.07
N ALA A 26 60.55 -3.28 13.19
CA ALA A 26 59.91 -3.87 14.38
C ALA A 26 58.38 -4.06 14.21
N TRP A 27 57.79 -3.51 13.14
CA TRP A 27 56.40 -3.74 12.71
C TRP A 27 56.29 -4.67 11.49
N SER A 28 57.38 -5.31 11.08
CA SER A 28 57.38 -6.24 9.94
C SER A 28 58.12 -7.55 10.19
N ASN A 29 58.13 -8.02 11.45
CA ASN A 29 58.49 -9.41 11.76
C ASN A 29 57.43 -10.39 11.23
N GLY A 30 57.42 -10.56 9.90
CA GLY A 30 57.78 -11.85 9.35
C GLY A 30 56.73 -12.94 9.37
N HIS A 31 55.46 -12.59 9.54
CA HIS A 31 54.37 -13.35 8.93
C HIS A 31 53.51 -12.33 8.17
N VAL A 32 53.58 -12.36 6.83
CA VAL A 32 52.33 -12.17 6.08
C VAL A 32 51.36 -13.14 6.76
N PRO A 33 50.13 -12.78 7.16
CA PRO A 33 49.18 -13.82 7.47
C PRO A 33 49.14 -14.67 6.21
N GLU A 34 49.77 -15.85 6.23
CA GLU A 34 49.27 -16.95 5.44
C GLU A 34 47.77 -16.89 5.67
N ALA A 35 46.97 -16.91 4.60
CA ALA A 35 45.55 -17.07 4.71
C ALA A 35 45.33 -18.32 5.59
N HIS A 36 45.21 -18.08 6.90
CA HIS A 36 45.04 -19.12 7.88
C HIS A 36 43.73 -19.74 7.45
N ALA A 37 43.80 -21.05 7.23
CA ALA A 37 42.70 -21.90 6.80
C ALA A 37 41.36 -21.33 7.26
N SER A 38 40.44 -21.15 6.30
CA SER A 38 39.02 -20.84 6.47
C SER A 38 38.63 -20.72 7.94
N PHE A 39 38.46 -19.49 8.46
CA PHE A 39 38.10 -19.25 9.88
C PHE A 39 36.86 -20.02 10.33
N HIS A 40 36.08 -20.49 9.36
CA HIS A 40 34.96 -21.39 9.54
C HIS A 40 35.16 -22.63 8.66
N SER A 41 35.01 -23.79 9.28
CA SER A 41 34.79 -25.06 8.58
C SER A 41 33.53 -24.97 7.71
N SER A 42 33.41 -25.81 6.68
CA SER A 42 32.17 -25.93 5.89
C SER A 42 30.95 -26.22 6.78
N SER A 43 31.16 -26.89 7.93
CA SER A 43 30.14 -27.11 8.96
C SER A 43 29.77 -25.86 9.75
N GLU A 44 30.71 -24.95 10.03
CA GLU A 44 30.41 -23.67 10.69
C GLU A 44 29.68 -22.73 9.73
N LEU A 45 30.10 -22.67 8.46
CA LEU A 45 29.36 -21.97 7.39
C LEU A 45 27.94 -22.55 7.21
N ALA A 46 27.79 -23.87 7.31
CA ALA A 46 26.47 -24.50 7.32
C ALA A 46 25.68 -24.10 8.59
N SER A 47 26.30 -24.04 9.77
CA SER A 47 25.62 -23.66 11.01
C SER A 47 25.16 -22.20 11.04
N PHE A 48 25.91 -21.28 10.41
CA PHE A 48 25.48 -19.89 10.23
C PHE A 48 24.31 -19.75 9.24
N ARG A 49 24.20 -20.69 8.29
CA ARG A 49 23.05 -20.80 7.38
C ARG A 49 21.84 -21.48 8.05
N ASP A 50 22.05 -22.16 9.18
CA ASP A 50 21.11 -23.09 9.84
C ASP A 50 20.67 -22.60 11.23
N ALA A 51 20.83 -21.30 11.54
CA ALA A 51 20.43 -20.69 12.81
C ALA A 51 18.89 -20.66 12.98
N GLY A 52 18.29 -21.82 13.25
CA GLY A 52 16.92 -21.97 13.76
C GLY A 52 15.76 -21.53 12.86
N THR A 53 16.04 -21.13 11.61
CA THR A 53 15.04 -20.73 10.61
C THR A 53 15.02 -21.72 9.46
N LEU A 54 13.91 -21.80 8.71
CA LEU A 54 13.83 -22.65 7.51
C LEU A 54 14.95 -22.27 6.53
N PRO A 55 15.54 -23.22 5.79
CA PRO A 55 16.68 -22.94 4.92
C PRO A 55 16.29 -21.97 3.79
N LEU A 56 17.17 -21.02 3.50
CA LEU A 56 17.10 -20.13 2.32
C LEU A 56 17.87 -20.74 1.15
N ASP A 57 17.56 -20.29 -0.07
CA ASP A 57 18.28 -20.77 -1.25
C ASP A 57 19.76 -20.36 -1.20
N SER A 58 20.64 -21.34 -1.33
CA SER A 58 22.09 -21.15 -1.36
C SER A 58 22.70 -21.56 -2.69
N ASN A 59 21.92 -21.51 -3.76
CA ASN A 59 22.37 -21.75 -5.12
C ASN A 59 22.78 -20.44 -5.80
N ALA A 60 23.47 -20.56 -6.94
CA ALA A 60 23.88 -19.46 -7.78
C ALA A 60 23.80 -19.86 -9.25
N ASN A 61 23.45 -18.90 -10.11
CA ASN A 61 23.56 -19.03 -11.57
C ASN A 61 24.65 -18.05 -12.07
N THR A 62 24.68 -17.74 -13.37
CA THR A 62 25.77 -16.92 -13.93
C THR A 62 25.79 -15.50 -13.35
N HIS A 63 24.60 -14.90 -13.15
CA HIS A 63 24.47 -13.49 -12.77
C HIS A 63 23.93 -13.28 -11.35
N PHE A 64 23.19 -14.24 -10.80
CA PHE A 64 22.41 -14.15 -9.57
C PHE A 64 22.83 -15.18 -8.52
N VAL A 65 22.58 -14.87 -7.25
CA VAL A 65 22.72 -15.77 -6.11
C VAL A 65 21.43 -15.77 -5.29
N GLY A 66 21.08 -16.88 -4.67
CA GLY A 66 19.96 -16.96 -3.73
C GLY A 66 20.21 -16.17 -2.42
N SER A 67 19.13 -15.79 -1.75
CA SER A 67 19.13 -15.01 -0.50
C SER A 67 19.96 -15.62 0.64
N GLY A 68 20.17 -16.94 0.63
CA GLY A 68 21.01 -17.65 1.59
C GLY A 68 22.48 -17.21 1.57
N TYR A 69 22.96 -16.61 0.48
CA TYR A 69 24.28 -15.98 0.43
C TYR A 69 24.34 -14.66 1.23
N CYS A 70 23.22 -13.95 1.36
CA CYS A 70 23.12 -12.69 2.09
C CYS A 70 22.91 -12.93 3.59
N ASN A 71 22.24 -14.03 3.95
CA ASN A 71 21.80 -14.34 5.31
C ASN A 71 22.91 -14.36 6.36
N GLY A 72 24.10 -14.87 6.03
CA GLY A 72 25.19 -14.98 6.99
C GLY A 72 25.71 -13.63 7.53
N CYS A 73 25.49 -12.54 6.78
CA CYS A 73 25.91 -11.19 7.15
C CYS A 73 24.71 -10.29 7.48
N HIS A 74 23.61 -10.41 6.75
CA HIS A 74 22.45 -9.52 6.82
C HIS A 74 21.22 -10.16 7.50
N GLY A 75 21.36 -11.38 8.04
CA GLY A 75 20.34 -12.08 8.81
C GLY A 75 20.47 -11.85 10.32
N HIS A 76 19.74 -12.67 11.10
CA HIS A 76 19.78 -12.62 12.56
C HIS A 76 21.20 -12.86 13.10
N ASP A 77 21.69 -11.95 13.95
CA ASP A 77 22.99 -12.04 14.60
C ASP A 77 22.85 -12.57 16.04
N PRO A 78 23.29 -13.81 16.34
CA PRO A 78 23.19 -14.39 17.68
C PRO A 78 24.00 -13.64 18.75
N SER A 79 24.96 -12.81 18.34
CA SER A 79 25.75 -11.98 19.26
C SER A 79 25.07 -10.65 19.62
N GLY A 80 24.00 -10.29 18.90
CA GLY A 80 23.24 -9.05 19.09
C GLY A 80 24.09 -7.78 18.89
N GLN A 81 25.04 -7.80 17.95
CA GLN A 81 25.91 -6.66 17.66
C GLN A 81 25.60 -5.98 16.33
N SER A 82 25.04 -6.72 15.39
CA SER A 82 24.65 -6.28 14.06
C SER A 82 23.16 -6.51 13.81
N MET A 83 22.59 -5.78 12.86
CA MET A 83 21.17 -5.83 12.51
C MET A 83 20.24 -5.66 13.73
N VAL A 84 20.69 -4.87 14.71
CA VAL A 84 19.93 -4.52 15.90
C VAL A 84 19.95 -3.01 16.11
N THR A 85 18.86 -2.46 16.61
CA THR A 85 18.79 -1.06 17.06
C THR A 85 19.48 -0.87 18.42
N ALA A 86 19.66 0.38 18.84
CA ALA A 86 20.29 0.69 20.14
C ALA A 86 19.53 0.11 21.36
N ASP A 87 18.21 -0.10 21.26
CA ASP A 87 17.39 -0.74 22.28
C ASP A 87 17.33 -2.28 22.16
N GLY A 88 18.08 -2.87 21.23
CA GLY A 88 18.24 -4.31 21.06
C GLY A 88 17.14 -4.99 20.25
N ARG A 89 16.34 -4.24 19.50
CA ARG A 89 15.35 -4.80 18.57
C ARG A 89 16.05 -5.31 17.31
N ASP A 90 15.77 -6.55 16.93
CA ASP A 90 16.25 -7.14 15.68
C ASP A 90 15.56 -6.47 14.47
N VAL A 91 16.39 -5.99 13.55
CA VAL A 91 16.01 -5.30 12.30
C VAL A 91 16.65 -5.95 11.09
N ASN A 92 16.99 -7.24 11.16
CA ASN A 92 17.63 -7.93 10.05
C ASN A 92 16.73 -7.97 8.81
N VAL A 93 17.31 -7.62 7.66
CA VAL A 93 16.57 -7.44 6.41
C VAL A 93 16.08 -8.76 5.83
N VAL A 94 16.76 -9.86 6.14
CA VAL A 94 16.44 -11.18 5.60
C VAL A 94 15.15 -11.72 6.20
N ASP A 95 14.94 -11.58 7.52
CA ASP A 95 13.72 -12.01 8.18
C ASP A 95 12.51 -11.13 7.84
N MET A 96 12.73 -9.84 7.62
CA MET A 96 11.71 -8.94 7.13
C MET A 96 11.30 -9.31 5.69
N TRP A 97 12.28 -9.51 4.81
CA TRP A 97 12.06 -9.85 3.40
C TRP A 97 11.40 -11.22 3.22
N ARG A 98 11.91 -12.28 3.87
CA ARG A 98 11.48 -13.68 3.61
C ARG A 98 10.00 -13.94 3.88
N SER A 99 9.38 -13.12 4.74
CA SER A 99 7.96 -13.19 5.10
C SER A 99 7.08 -12.21 4.32
N SER A 100 7.65 -11.46 3.37
CA SER A 100 6.93 -10.56 2.47
C SER A 100 6.34 -11.30 1.26
N MET A 101 5.44 -10.65 0.54
CA MET A 101 4.95 -11.16 -0.75
C MET A 101 6.06 -11.17 -1.83
N MET A 102 7.10 -10.35 -1.71
CA MET A 102 8.23 -10.34 -2.67
C MET A 102 9.04 -11.64 -2.60
N ALA A 103 9.38 -12.11 -1.40
CA ALA A 103 10.08 -13.39 -1.22
C ALA A 103 9.24 -14.62 -1.62
N ASN A 104 7.92 -14.45 -1.64
CA ASN A 104 6.96 -15.52 -1.91
C ASN A 104 6.25 -15.32 -3.26
N SER A 105 6.70 -14.39 -4.10
CA SER A 105 6.04 -14.04 -5.37
C SER A 105 5.96 -15.24 -6.33
N ALA A 106 7.01 -16.07 -6.35
CA ALA A 106 7.06 -17.30 -7.13
C ALA A 106 6.31 -18.47 -6.47
N ARG A 107 6.05 -18.40 -5.16
CA ARG A 107 5.36 -19.45 -4.38
C ARG A 107 3.87 -19.16 -4.17
N ASP A 108 3.42 -17.96 -4.49
CA ASP A 108 2.05 -17.50 -4.33
C ASP A 108 1.08 -18.44 -5.10
N PRO A 109 0.24 -19.21 -4.39
CA PRO A 109 -0.67 -20.16 -5.04
C PRO A 109 -1.77 -19.46 -5.84
N PHE A 110 -2.16 -18.23 -5.47
CA PHE A 110 -3.12 -17.46 -6.24
C PHE A 110 -2.50 -17.07 -7.59
N TRP A 111 -1.27 -16.56 -7.59
CA TRP A 111 -0.55 -16.24 -8.82
C TRP A 111 -0.36 -17.47 -9.72
N ARG A 112 0.09 -18.61 -9.16
CA ARG A 112 0.25 -19.86 -9.91
C ARG A 112 -1.05 -20.33 -10.56
N ALA A 113 -2.14 -20.32 -9.80
CA ALA A 113 -3.46 -20.66 -10.30
C ALA A 113 -3.90 -19.71 -11.41
N LYS A 114 -3.62 -18.41 -11.26
CA LYS A 114 -3.99 -17.40 -12.25
C LYS A 114 -3.20 -17.54 -13.55
N VAL A 115 -1.88 -17.75 -13.50
CA VAL A 115 -1.08 -18.04 -14.71
C VAL A 115 -1.61 -19.29 -15.42
N SER A 116 -1.87 -20.36 -14.66
CA SER A 116 -2.46 -21.60 -15.18
C SER A 116 -3.81 -21.35 -15.84
N HIS A 117 -4.65 -20.48 -15.27
CA HIS A 117 -5.94 -20.09 -15.85
C HIS A 117 -5.79 -19.31 -17.16
N GLU A 118 -4.91 -18.31 -17.23
CA GLU A 118 -4.64 -17.57 -18.48
C GLU A 118 -4.21 -18.52 -19.60
N VAL A 119 -3.30 -19.47 -19.30
CA VAL A 119 -2.84 -20.50 -20.24
C VAL A 119 -3.96 -21.43 -20.68
N LEU A 120 -4.85 -21.84 -19.78
CA LEU A 120 -6.01 -22.68 -20.14
C LEU A 120 -7.01 -21.95 -21.03
N VAL A 121 -7.13 -20.62 -20.87
CA VAL A 121 -8.01 -19.78 -21.69
C VAL A 121 -7.41 -19.53 -23.07
N ASN A 122 -6.12 -19.19 -23.14
CA ASN A 122 -5.38 -18.91 -24.39
C ASN A 122 -4.13 -19.82 -24.53
N PRO A 123 -4.30 -21.13 -24.82
CA PRO A 123 -3.17 -22.08 -24.86
C PRO A 123 -2.11 -21.75 -25.91
N ALA A 124 -2.49 -21.03 -26.98
CA ALA A 124 -1.56 -20.61 -28.03
C ALA A 124 -0.53 -19.58 -27.55
N HIS A 125 -0.82 -18.86 -26.45
CA HIS A 125 0.02 -17.79 -25.90
C HIS A 125 0.78 -18.22 -24.64
N GLN A 126 0.83 -19.53 -24.36
CA GLN A 126 1.44 -20.05 -23.13
C GLN A 126 2.87 -19.54 -22.91
N VAL A 127 3.68 -19.51 -23.97
CA VAL A 127 5.09 -19.11 -23.88
C VAL A 127 5.20 -17.65 -23.48
N GLU A 128 4.42 -16.78 -24.11
CA GLU A 128 4.42 -15.34 -23.90
C GLU A 128 3.86 -14.99 -22.51
N LEU A 129 2.75 -15.60 -22.10
CA LEU A 129 2.10 -15.40 -20.80
C LEU A 129 3.02 -15.80 -19.63
N GLU A 130 3.53 -17.04 -19.64
CA GLU A 130 4.41 -17.52 -18.57
C GLU A 130 5.70 -16.68 -18.49
N ASN A 131 6.26 -16.31 -19.64
CA ASN A 131 7.44 -15.46 -19.69
C ASN A 131 7.15 -14.07 -19.11
N LYS A 132 6.03 -13.45 -19.50
CA LYS A 132 5.63 -12.13 -19.01
C LYS A 132 5.44 -12.15 -17.50
N CYS A 133 4.67 -13.09 -16.96
CA CYS A 133 4.41 -13.16 -15.52
C CYS A 133 5.67 -13.37 -14.69
N THR A 134 6.63 -14.15 -15.21
CA THR A 134 7.88 -14.46 -14.48
C THR A 134 8.89 -13.31 -14.45
N THR A 135 8.76 -12.29 -15.32
CA THR A 135 9.60 -11.09 -15.25
C THR A 135 9.50 -10.37 -13.89
N CYS A 136 8.30 -10.31 -13.31
CA CYS A 136 8.05 -9.67 -12.01
C CYS A 136 8.00 -10.67 -10.85
N HIS A 137 7.56 -11.92 -11.07
CA HIS A 137 7.39 -12.89 -9.99
C HIS A 137 8.58 -13.80 -9.73
N ALA A 138 9.47 -13.99 -10.71
CA ALA A 138 10.67 -14.81 -10.60
C ALA A 138 11.85 -14.21 -11.40
N PRO A 139 12.19 -12.92 -11.16
CA PRO A 139 13.11 -12.16 -12.01
C PRO A 139 14.48 -12.83 -12.17
N MET A 140 15.06 -13.41 -11.12
CA MET A 140 16.41 -14.00 -11.22
C MET A 140 16.49 -15.16 -12.22
N GLY A 141 15.46 -16.01 -12.28
CA GLY A 141 15.39 -17.11 -13.27
C GLY A 141 15.11 -16.59 -14.68
N ASN A 142 14.12 -15.69 -14.80
CA ASN A 142 13.72 -15.12 -16.08
C ASN A 142 14.86 -14.34 -16.75
N PHE A 143 15.50 -13.41 -16.03
CA PHE A 143 16.59 -12.60 -16.57
C PHE A 143 17.84 -13.42 -16.87
N GLU A 144 18.15 -14.46 -16.08
CA GLU A 144 19.27 -15.37 -16.39
C GLU A 144 19.07 -16.07 -17.74
N HIS A 145 17.86 -16.57 -18.01
CA HIS A 145 17.53 -17.20 -19.30
C HIS A 145 17.72 -16.23 -20.47
N HIS A 146 17.29 -14.97 -20.32
CA HIS A 146 17.46 -13.96 -21.35
C HIS A 146 18.94 -13.58 -21.53
N PHE A 147 19.67 -13.32 -20.45
CA PHE A 147 21.08 -12.94 -20.51
C PHE A 147 21.97 -14.04 -21.09
N THR A 148 21.60 -15.31 -20.91
CA THR A 148 22.32 -16.46 -21.45
C THR A 148 21.81 -16.93 -22.82
N GLY A 149 20.83 -16.23 -23.40
CA GLY A 149 20.31 -16.51 -24.75
C GLY A 149 19.46 -17.79 -24.85
N GLN A 150 18.87 -18.22 -23.73
CA GLN A 150 18.00 -19.41 -23.67
C GLN A 150 16.55 -19.14 -24.11
N GLY A 151 16.18 -17.87 -24.29
CA GLY A 151 14.85 -17.45 -24.74
C GLY A 151 13.84 -17.33 -23.60
N PRO A 152 12.53 -17.46 -23.89
CA PRO A 152 11.46 -17.29 -22.91
C PRO A 152 11.57 -18.23 -21.70
N TYR A 153 11.17 -17.76 -20.53
CA TYR A 153 11.18 -18.50 -19.27
C TYR A 153 9.78 -19.00 -18.90
N SER A 154 9.62 -20.31 -18.78
CA SER A 154 8.36 -20.99 -18.50
C SER A 154 8.18 -21.28 -17.01
N ILE A 155 6.94 -21.57 -16.61
CA ILE A 155 6.61 -22.10 -15.28
C ILE A 155 7.32 -23.43 -15.03
N ALA A 156 7.48 -24.26 -16.05
CA ALA A 156 8.18 -25.55 -15.95
C ALA A 156 9.68 -25.39 -15.64
N TYR A 157 10.33 -24.32 -16.12
CA TYR A 157 11.70 -24.00 -15.71
C TYR A 157 11.74 -23.49 -14.27
N LEU A 158 10.82 -22.59 -13.92
CA LEU A 158 10.71 -22.04 -12.56
C LEU A 158 10.63 -23.17 -11.51
N GLU A 159 9.80 -24.18 -11.72
CA GLU A 159 9.62 -25.27 -10.75
C GLU A 159 10.89 -26.09 -10.44
N GLN A 160 11.88 -26.02 -11.34
CA GLN A 160 13.15 -26.73 -11.22
C GLN A 160 14.31 -25.80 -10.80
N ASP A 161 14.03 -24.51 -10.64
CA ASP A 161 15.02 -23.46 -10.38
C ASP A 161 14.83 -22.91 -8.97
N ASP A 162 15.68 -23.38 -8.05
CA ASP A 162 15.63 -22.96 -6.64
C ASP A 162 15.87 -21.45 -6.46
N ILE A 163 16.65 -20.81 -7.35
CA ILE A 163 16.90 -19.36 -7.32
C ILE A 163 15.65 -18.61 -7.77
N ALA A 164 14.97 -19.09 -8.81
CA ALA A 164 13.70 -18.49 -9.25
C ALA A 164 12.60 -18.61 -8.20
N LEU A 165 12.58 -19.72 -7.45
CA LEU A 165 11.67 -19.90 -6.33
C LEU A 165 11.92 -18.90 -5.20
N ASP A 166 13.12 -18.32 -5.08
CA ASP A 166 13.44 -17.24 -4.14
C ASP A 166 12.71 -15.92 -4.45
N GLY A 167 11.94 -15.86 -5.54
CA GLY A 167 11.03 -14.77 -5.87
C GLY A 167 11.75 -13.46 -6.22
N VAL A 168 11.15 -12.34 -5.83
CA VAL A 168 11.80 -11.02 -5.89
C VAL A 168 12.75 -10.91 -4.70
N SER A 169 13.96 -11.46 -4.87
CA SER A 169 15.02 -11.51 -3.85
C SER A 169 15.88 -10.23 -3.86
N CYS A 170 16.98 -10.24 -3.09
CA CYS A 170 17.84 -9.07 -2.89
C CYS A 170 18.43 -8.55 -4.20
N VAL A 171 18.95 -9.46 -5.02
CA VAL A 171 19.83 -9.14 -6.14
C VAL A 171 19.13 -8.37 -7.26
N PRO A 172 17.92 -8.75 -7.73
CA PRO A 172 17.19 -7.99 -8.74
C PRO A 172 16.97 -6.52 -8.39
N CYS A 173 16.66 -6.21 -7.14
CA CYS A 173 16.49 -4.82 -6.70
C CYS A 173 17.85 -4.10 -6.62
N HIS A 174 18.85 -4.75 -6.02
CA HIS A 174 20.15 -4.13 -5.78
C HIS A 174 21.08 -4.09 -7.01
N MET A 175 20.72 -4.75 -8.12
CA MET A 175 21.46 -4.69 -9.39
C MET A 175 20.85 -3.71 -10.40
N GLN A 176 19.75 -3.01 -10.07
CA GLN A 176 19.14 -2.06 -11.01
C GLN A 176 20.07 -0.87 -11.28
N LYS A 177 20.17 -0.49 -12.55
CA LYS A 177 20.92 0.68 -13.00
C LYS A 177 20.24 1.97 -12.57
N GLU A 178 21.03 3.00 -12.34
CA GLU A 178 20.54 4.38 -12.19
C GLU A 178 20.02 4.92 -13.53
N GLU A 179 20.71 4.61 -14.64
CA GLU A 179 20.32 5.09 -15.97
C GLU A 179 18.95 4.50 -16.38
N GLY A 180 17.98 5.39 -16.57
CA GLY A 180 16.61 5.05 -16.97
C GLY A 180 15.76 4.43 -15.85
N ILE A 181 16.16 4.59 -14.58
CA ILE A 181 15.30 4.21 -13.45
C ILE A 181 13.98 4.99 -13.53
N GLY A 182 12.83 4.30 -13.38
CA GLY A 182 11.51 4.95 -13.53
C GLY A 182 10.99 5.08 -14.97
N ASP A 183 11.80 4.81 -16.00
CA ASP A 183 11.40 4.94 -17.42
C ASP A 183 10.92 3.62 -18.06
N PHE A 184 11.18 2.50 -17.41
CA PHE A 184 10.85 1.16 -17.92
C PHE A 184 9.80 0.49 -17.04
N PHE A 185 8.87 -0.22 -17.70
CA PHE A 185 7.69 -0.81 -17.07
C PHE A 185 7.47 -2.25 -17.53
N SER A 186 6.44 -2.88 -17.00
CA SER A 186 5.90 -4.15 -17.48
C SER A 186 6.91 -5.30 -17.46
N GLY A 187 7.71 -5.36 -16.39
CA GLY A 187 8.74 -6.37 -16.13
C GLY A 187 10.11 -6.06 -16.73
N ASN A 188 10.29 -4.89 -17.35
CA ASN A 188 11.53 -4.52 -18.02
C ASN A 188 12.55 -3.89 -17.04
N LEU A 189 13.11 -4.71 -16.15
CA LEU A 189 14.17 -4.28 -15.22
C LEU A 189 15.51 -4.09 -15.95
N GLN A 190 16.12 -2.92 -15.80
CA GLN A 190 17.46 -2.64 -16.32
C GLN A 190 18.53 -3.04 -15.31
N LEU A 191 19.05 -4.26 -15.42
CA LEU A 191 20.04 -4.81 -14.49
C LEU A 191 21.48 -4.57 -14.97
N ASP A 192 22.37 -4.17 -14.07
CA ASP A 192 23.81 -4.08 -14.33
C ASP A 192 24.50 -5.42 -14.03
N THR A 193 24.75 -6.18 -15.09
CA THR A 193 25.48 -7.46 -15.01
C THR A 193 26.99 -7.28 -15.13
N ALA A 194 27.47 -6.10 -15.53
CA ALA A 194 28.88 -5.86 -15.79
C ALA A 194 29.63 -5.54 -14.49
N GLY A 195 30.56 -6.40 -14.10
CA GLY A 195 31.33 -6.22 -12.87
C GLY A 195 30.54 -6.55 -11.59
N ARG A 196 29.31 -7.07 -11.72
CA ARG A 196 28.46 -7.56 -10.64
C ARG A 196 28.32 -6.54 -9.48
N PRO A 197 27.86 -5.31 -9.74
CA PRO A 197 27.61 -4.36 -8.67
C PRO A 197 26.42 -4.79 -7.79
N ILE A 198 26.46 -4.38 -6.52
CA ILE A 198 25.30 -4.36 -5.63
C ILE A 198 25.20 -2.95 -5.05
N TYR A 199 24.15 -2.22 -5.44
CA TYR A 199 23.96 -0.83 -5.08
C TYR A 199 23.31 -0.71 -3.69
N GLY A 200 23.80 0.22 -2.88
CA GLY A 200 23.22 0.59 -1.60
C GLY A 200 23.21 2.12 -1.41
N PRO A 201 22.52 2.63 -0.38
CA PRO A 201 22.33 4.06 -0.18
C PRO A 201 23.54 4.77 0.46
N TYR A 202 24.61 4.03 0.82
CA TYR A 202 25.77 4.57 1.53
C TYR A 202 26.92 4.87 0.58
N ALA A 203 27.64 5.97 0.83
CA ALA A 203 28.75 6.43 0.00
C ALA A 203 29.87 5.38 -0.12
N ASP A 204 30.61 5.38 -1.23
CA ASP A 204 31.67 4.39 -1.47
C ASP A 204 32.77 4.39 -0.40
N ASP A 205 33.15 5.57 0.10
CA ASP A 205 34.16 5.72 1.17
C ASP A 205 33.71 5.08 2.50
N ASP A 206 32.42 4.78 2.62
CA ASP A 206 31.75 4.21 3.78
C ASP A 206 31.54 2.69 3.67
N ILE A 207 31.90 2.08 2.55
CA ILE A 207 31.72 0.66 2.25
C ILE A 207 32.98 -0.13 2.61
N PHE A 208 32.81 -1.26 3.30
CA PHE A 208 33.86 -2.26 3.46
C PHE A 208 33.60 -3.43 2.50
N PRO A 209 34.28 -3.48 1.33
CA PRO A 209 33.84 -4.32 0.21
C PRO A 209 34.27 -5.79 0.34
N ASP A 210 35.37 -6.08 1.05
CA ASP A 210 36.01 -7.39 1.09
C ASP A 210 35.05 -8.57 1.39
N PRO A 211 34.12 -8.48 2.37
CA PRO A 211 33.23 -9.60 2.66
C PRO A 211 32.33 -9.97 1.47
N MET A 212 31.78 -8.96 0.79
CA MET A 212 30.89 -9.17 -0.34
C MET A 212 31.67 -9.67 -1.56
N GLN A 213 32.85 -9.11 -1.83
CA GLN A 213 33.68 -9.53 -2.96
C GLN A 213 34.24 -10.94 -2.80
N ILE A 214 34.66 -11.32 -1.58
CA ILE A 214 35.31 -12.61 -1.31
C ILE A 214 34.29 -13.74 -1.11
N PHE A 215 33.21 -13.52 -0.37
CA PHE A 215 32.28 -14.59 0.02
C PHE A 215 31.05 -14.71 -0.88
N VAL A 216 30.62 -13.62 -1.52
CA VAL A 216 29.42 -13.59 -2.36
C VAL A 216 29.77 -13.38 -3.85
N GLY A 217 30.83 -12.62 -4.12
CA GLY A 217 31.29 -12.31 -5.47
C GLY A 217 30.61 -11.11 -6.13
N TYR A 218 30.01 -10.21 -5.34
CA TYR A 218 29.50 -8.91 -5.80
C TYR A 218 30.39 -7.76 -5.32
N ASP A 219 30.34 -6.66 -6.06
CA ASP A 219 31.02 -5.41 -5.77
C ASP A 219 30.04 -4.39 -5.16
N PRO A 220 30.02 -4.18 -3.84
CA PRO A 220 29.12 -3.21 -3.23
C PRO A 220 29.49 -1.79 -3.61
N LYS A 221 28.50 -0.99 -4.02
CA LYS A 221 28.67 0.40 -4.45
C LYS A 221 27.56 1.29 -3.93
N TYR A 222 27.87 2.58 -3.82
CA TYR A 222 26.83 3.60 -3.71
C TYR A 222 25.96 3.61 -4.98
N GLY A 223 24.65 3.69 -4.80
CA GLY A 223 23.68 3.92 -5.86
C GLY A 223 22.53 4.80 -5.37
N PRO A 224 22.38 6.05 -5.88
CA PRO A 224 21.30 6.94 -5.46
C PRO A 224 19.91 6.37 -5.79
N GLN A 225 19.81 5.58 -6.87
CA GLN A 225 18.58 4.97 -7.34
C GLN A 225 17.95 4.00 -6.34
N ILE A 226 18.68 3.53 -5.32
CA ILE A 226 18.12 2.71 -4.25
C ILE A 226 17.06 3.46 -3.44
N MET A 227 17.18 4.79 -3.36
CA MET A 227 16.24 5.66 -2.65
C MET A 227 15.14 6.24 -3.55
N ASP A 228 15.19 5.94 -4.84
CA ASP A 228 14.34 6.52 -5.89
C ASP A 228 13.07 5.67 -6.14
N ALA A 229 11.90 6.30 -6.22
CA ALA A 229 10.64 5.58 -6.44
C ALA A 229 10.63 4.74 -7.73
N GLY A 230 11.38 5.16 -8.75
CA GLY A 230 11.60 4.47 -10.01
C GLY A 230 12.18 3.07 -9.87
N LEU A 231 12.82 2.73 -8.74
CA LEU A 231 13.26 1.37 -8.41
C LEU A 231 12.11 0.36 -8.43
N CYS A 232 10.89 0.82 -8.15
CA CYS A 232 9.68 0.00 -8.11
C CYS A 232 8.96 -0.05 -9.47
N ALA A 233 9.21 0.93 -10.35
CA ALA A 233 8.44 1.18 -11.57
C ALA A 233 8.38 -0.01 -12.53
N GLY A 234 9.50 -0.72 -12.68
CA GLY A 234 9.60 -1.85 -13.61
C GLY A 234 8.59 -2.97 -13.33
N CYS A 235 8.19 -3.17 -12.08
CA CYS A 235 7.16 -4.16 -11.71
C CYS A 235 5.80 -3.53 -11.36
N HIS A 236 5.79 -2.28 -10.88
CA HIS A 236 4.59 -1.60 -10.36
C HIS A 236 3.90 -0.64 -11.36
N THR A 237 4.27 -0.74 -12.63
CA THR A 237 3.44 -0.39 -13.79
C THR A 237 3.48 -1.57 -14.75
N LEU A 238 2.32 -2.16 -15.08
CA LEU A 238 2.22 -3.34 -15.93
C LEU A 238 1.12 -3.14 -16.96
N LEU A 239 1.55 -3.16 -18.21
CA LEU A 239 0.71 -3.24 -19.38
C LEU A 239 0.86 -4.64 -19.99
N THR A 240 -0.27 -5.21 -20.38
CA THR A 240 -0.38 -6.52 -21.01
C THR A 240 -1.07 -6.38 -22.36
N GLU A 241 -0.67 -7.19 -23.33
CA GLU A 241 -1.37 -7.24 -24.63
C GLU A 241 -2.81 -7.72 -24.44
N THR A 242 -3.71 -7.25 -25.30
CA THR A 242 -5.10 -7.69 -25.35
C THR A 242 -5.31 -8.73 -26.45
N ALA A 243 -5.94 -9.84 -26.10
CA ALA A 243 -6.48 -10.85 -27.01
C ALA A 243 -8.01 -10.82 -27.04
N ASP A 244 -8.59 -11.10 -28.20
CA ASP A 244 -10.03 -11.29 -28.35
C ASP A 244 -10.50 -12.63 -27.75
N ILE A 245 -11.81 -12.90 -27.81
CA ILE A 245 -12.40 -14.13 -27.24
C ILE A 245 -11.92 -15.41 -27.93
N ASP A 246 -11.45 -15.31 -29.18
CA ASP A 246 -10.90 -16.40 -29.98
C ASP A 246 -9.38 -16.58 -29.77
N GLY A 247 -8.77 -15.72 -28.92
CA GLY A 247 -7.34 -15.74 -28.61
C GLY A 247 -6.46 -15.04 -29.64
N ASN A 248 -7.01 -14.19 -30.52
CA ASN A 248 -6.18 -13.38 -31.42
C ASN A 248 -5.78 -12.07 -30.76
N LEU A 249 -4.49 -11.71 -30.82
CA LEU A 249 -4.02 -10.40 -30.37
C LEU A 249 -4.70 -9.28 -31.17
N THR A 250 -5.23 -8.29 -30.47
CA THR A 250 -5.88 -7.13 -31.11
C THR A 250 -4.86 -6.07 -31.55
N GLY A 251 -3.64 -6.13 -31.01
CA GLY A 251 -2.60 -5.11 -31.17
C GLY A 251 -2.71 -3.94 -30.18
N ASP A 252 -3.61 -4.06 -29.20
CA ASP A 252 -3.76 -3.09 -28.12
C ASP A 252 -3.14 -3.61 -26.82
N GLU A 253 -3.00 -2.72 -25.84
CA GLU A 253 -2.57 -3.05 -24.48
C GLU A 253 -3.64 -2.62 -23.46
N PHE A 254 -3.73 -3.37 -22.37
CA PHE A 254 -4.51 -3.04 -21.19
C PHE A 254 -3.59 -2.73 -20.02
N VAL A 255 -3.98 -1.73 -19.22
CA VAL A 255 -3.24 -1.34 -18.02
C VAL A 255 -3.73 -2.19 -16.84
N GLU A 256 -3.08 -3.33 -16.63
CA GLU A 256 -3.40 -4.23 -15.52
C GLU A 256 -3.19 -3.55 -14.16
N GLN A 257 -2.08 -2.82 -14.01
CA GLN A 257 -1.78 -2.03 -12.83
C GLN A 257 -0.86 -0.86 -13.17
N ALA A 258 -1.01 0.25 -12.47
CA ALA A 258 -0.27 1.48 -12.75
C ALA A 258 0.15 2.20 -11.46
N THR A 259 0.43 1.48 -10.38
CA THR A 259 0.72 2.06 -9.05
C THR A 259 1.81 3.14 -9.10
N TYR A 260 2.89 2.94 -9.86
CA TYR A 260 3.93 3.95 -10.01
C TYR A 260 3.44 5.18 -10.77
N HIS A 261 2.66 5.02 -11.85
CA HIS A 261 2.07 6.15 -12.56
C HIS A 261 0.97 6.87 -11.78
N GLU A 262 0.21 6.15 -10.95
CA GLU A 262 -0.73 6.73 -9.99
C GLU A 262 0.01 7.59 -8.96
N TRP A 263 1.23 7.21 -8.58
CA TRP A 263 2.11 8.01 -7.73
C TRP A 263 2.72 9.22 -8.41
N LEU A 264 3.16 9.08 -9.67
CA LEU A 264 3.58 10.23 -10.47
C LEU A 264 2.47 11.29 -10.56
N ASN A 265 1.21 10.85 -10.69
CA ASN A 265 0.03 11.72 -10.68
C ASN A 265 -0.48 11.99 -9.25
N SER A 266 0.40 12.42 -8.35
CA SER A 266 0.03 12.76 -6.98
C SER A 266 0.98 13.77 -6.36
N GLU A 267 0.53 14.42 -5.27
CA GLU A 267 1.39 15.29 -4.44
C GLU A 267 2.52 14.54 -3.73
N PHE A 268 2.54 13.20 -3.78
CA PHE A 268 3.58 12.38 -3.19
C PHE A 268 4.79 12.21 -4.09
N ASN A 269 4.68 12.55 -5.38
CA ASN A 269 5.81 12.57 -6.31
C ASN A 269 6.87 13.55 -5.80
N ASP A 270 7.98 13.05 -5.25
CA ASP A 270 9.02 13.87 -4.64
C ASP A 270 9.92 14.57 -5.66
N GLU A 271 9.90 14.15 -6.93
CA GLU A 271 10.56 14.87 -8.00
C GLU A 271 9.82 16.18 -8.33
N GLU A 272 8.49 16.13 -8.40
CA GLU A 272 7.65 17.32 -8.64
C GLU A 272 7.41 18.13 -7.36
N HIS A 273 7.37 17.47 -6.20
CA HIS A 273 7.07 18.06 -4.90
C HIS A 273 8.17 17.80 -3.84
N PRO A 274 9.42 18.24 -4.05
CA PRO A 274 10.57 17.85 -3.21
C PRO A 274 10.51 18.28 -1.73
N ALA A 275 9.58 19.17 -1.37
CA ALA A 275 9.39 19.62 0.01
C ALA A 275 8.41 18.74 0.81
N THR A 276 7.53 18.01 0.14
CA THR A 276 6.38 17.32 0.75
C THR A 276 6.17 15.90 0.24
N GLY A 277 6.71 15.57 -0.94
CA GLY A 277 6.63 14.26 -1.55
C GLY A 277 7.34 13.19 -0.73
N ILE A 278 6.90 11.95 -0.94
CA ILE A 278 7.40 10.76 -0.25
C ILE A 278 7.52 9.66 -1.29
N THR A 279 8.74 9.12 -1.46
CA THR A 279 9.01 8.00 -2.35
C THR A 279 8.30 6.73 -1.88
N CYS A 280 8.21 5.72 -2.76
CA CYS A 280 7.73 4.40 -2.39
C CYS A 280 8.46 3.83 -1.15
N GLN A 281 9.79 3.97 -1.13
CA GLN A 281 10.65 3.56 -0.02
C GLN A 281 10.34 4.31 1.26
N GLY A 282 10.03 5.61 1.17
CA GLY A 282 9.70 6.44 2.33
C GLY A 282 8.54 5.87 3.17
N CYS A 283 7.61 5.14 2.54
CA CYS A 283 6.50 4.45 3.21
C CYS A 283 6.73 2.93 3.39
N HIS A 284 7.17 2.22 2.34
CA HIS A 284 7.22 0.75 2.32
C HIS A 284 8.55 0.14 2.79
N VAL A 285 9.60 0.97 2.90
CA VAL A 285 10.92 0.62 3.44
C VAL A 285 11.29 1.67 4.51
N PRO A 286 10.55 1.72 5.63
CA PRO A 286 10.66 2.82 6.59
C PRO A 286 12.10 2.97 7.09
N LEU A 287 12.56 4.22 7.11
CA LEU A 287 13.91 4.56 7.48
C LEU A 287 14.06 4.71 9.00
N LEU A 288 14.96 3.93 9.57
CA LEU A 288 15.47 4.14 10.91
C LEU A 288 16.54 5.23 10.89
N ASN A 289 16.14 6.39 11.40
CA ASN A 289 17.00 7.56 11.62
C ASN A 289 17.65 7.54 13.01
N ASP A 290 17.99 6.36 13.53
CA ASP A 290 18.62 6.25 14.85
C ASP A 290 19.95 7.02 14.86
N THR A 291 20.16 7.82 15.91
CA THR A 291 21.42 8.54 16.15
C THR A 291 22.58 7.57 16.34
N PHE A 292 22.31 6.35 16.83
CA PHE A 292 23.31 5.31 17.01
C PHE A 292 23.54 4.45 15.75
N GLY A 293 22.66 4.55 14.75
CA GLY A 293 22.71 3.76 13.51
C GLY A 293 22.57 2.24 13.72
N VAL A 294 22.74 1.49 12.62
CA VAL A 294 22.70 0.02 12.61
C VAL A 294 24.00 -0.53 12.01
N VAL A 295 24.67 -1.46 12.70
CA VAL A 295 25.78 -2.21 12.09
C VAL A 295 25.19 -3.23 11.12
N ILE A 296 25.45 -3.06 9.82
CA ILE A 296 24.71 -3.75 8.75
C ILE A 296 25.24 -5.15 8.39
N SER A 297 26.27 -5.64 9.08
CA SER A 297 26.87 -6.94 8.77
C SER A 297 27.37 -7.65 10.02
N ALA A 298 26.87 -8.87 10.22
CA ALA A 298 27.34 -9.80 11.25
C ALA A 298 28.79 -10.20 11.00
N ASN A 299 29.47 -10.64 12.07
CA ASN A 299 30.88 -11.08 12.07
C ASN A 299 31.94 -9.98 11.91
N TYR A 300 31.54 -8.71 11.68
CA TYR A 300 32.45 -7.59 11.50
C TYR A 300 32.19 -6.47 12.51
N VAL A 301 32.47 -6.73 13.78
CA VAL A 301 32.20 -5.83 14.92
C VAL A 301 32.93 -4.47 14.87
N PHE A 302 33.88 -4.29 13.96
CA PHE A 302 34.58 -3.01 13.76
C PHE A 302 33.84 -2.07 12.78
N LEU A 303 32.83 -2.57 12.06
CA LEU A 303 32.04 -1.76 11.14
C LEU A 303 31.33 -0.64 11.89
N GLN A 304 31.35 0.55 11.28
CA GLN A 304 30.63 1.68 11.83
C GLN A 304 29.13 1.53 11.53
N PRO A 305 28.26 1.84 12.51
CA PRO A 305 26.82 1.86 12.29
C PRO A 305 26.43 2.81 11.15
N LYS A 306 25.40 2.45 10.41
CA LYS A 306 24.86 3.24 9.29
C LYS A 306 23.51 3.84 9.64
N SER A 307 23.29 5.08 9.18
CA SER A 307 22.04 5.83 9.35
C SER A 307 21.88 6.78 8.15
N PRO A 308 20.68 6.90 7.55
CA PRO A 308 19.48 6.10 7.84
C PRO A 308 19.63 4.62 7.47
N PHE A 309 18.84 3.74 8.06
CA PHE A 309 18.77 2.31 7.72
C PHE A 309 17.35 1.93 7.26
N GLY A 310 17.20 1.32 6.09
CA GLY A 310 15.91 0.94 5.54
C GLY A 310 15.44 -0.43 6.02
N GLU A 311 14.34 -0.46 6.78
CA GLU A 311 13.73 -1.73 7.19
C GLU A 311 12.94 -2.33 6.03
N HIS A 312 13.29 -3.55 5.61
CA HIS A 312 12.72 -4.25 4.45
C HIS A 312 11.31 -4.81 4.72
N HIS A 313 10.42 -3.97 5.24
CA HIS A 313 9.07 -4.34 5.66
C HIS A 313 8.18 -4.75 4.49
N PHE A 314 8.24 -4.00 3.38
CA PHE A 314 7.45 -4.22 2.16
C PHE A 314 5.96 -4.46 2.42
N ALA A 315 5.41 -3.76 3.42
CA ALA A 315 4.02 -3.92 3.81
C ALA A 315 3.13 -3.42 2.66
N GLY A 316 2.36 -4.32 2.06
CA GLY A 316 1.24 -4.00 1.16
C GLY A 316 -0.09 -4.14 1.89
N ALA A 317 -1.16 -4.47 1.16
CA ALA A 317 -2.50 -4.68 1.73
C ALA A 317 -2.93 -6.16 1.84
N ASN A 318 -2.13 -7.10 1.35
CA ASN A 318 -2.55 -8.49 1.13
C ASN A 318 -2.39 -9.41 2.36
N THR A 319 -3.08 -9.11 3.47
CA THR A 319 -3.08 -9.98 4.67
C THR A 319 -3.50 -11.41 4.35
N PHE A 320 -4.56 -11.58 3.55
CA PHE A 320 -5.13 -12.88 3.19
C PHE A 320 -4.09 -13.84 2.59
N MET A 321 -3.26 -13.38 1.66
CA MET A 321 -2.22 -14.26 1.08
C MET A 321 -1.07 -14.52 2.05
N LEU A 322 -0.71 -13.56 2.92
CA LEU A 322 0.28 -13.78 3.96
C LEU A 322 -0.19 -14.85 4.96
N GLU A 323 -1.46 -14.83 5.34
CA GLU A 323 -2.08 -15.87 6.18
C GLU A 323 -2.13 -17.21 5.48
N MET A 324 -2.52 -17.24 4.19
CA MET A 324 -2.51 -18.46 3.40
C MET A 324 -1.11 -19.08 3.30
N LEU A 325 -0.08 -18.26 3.06
CA LEU A 325 1.33 -18.68 3.03
C LEU A 325 1.78 -19.23 4.39
N ARG A 326 1.43 -18.55 5.49
CA ARG A 326 1.69 -18.99 6.86
C ARG A 326 1.08 -20.35 7.15
N ASP A 327 -0.19 -20.52 6.83
CA ASP A 327 -0.99 -21.68 7.23
C ASP A 327 -0.71 -22.92 6.35
N ASN A 328 -0.09 -22.72 5.18
CA ASN A 328 0.23 -23.77 4.21
C ASN A 328 1.74 -23.89 3.92
N GLY A 329 2.58 -23.42 4.84
CA GLY A 329 4.01 -23.22 4.60
C GLY A 329 4.77 -24.44 4.08
N ASP A 330 4.53 -25.63 4.63
CA ASP A 330 5.18 -26.87 4.18
C ASP A 330 4.82 -27.22 2.73
N THR A 331 3.52 -27.15 2.40
CA THR A 331 3.00 -27.44 1.05
C THR A 331 3.55 -26.46 0.03
N LEU A 332 3.61 -25.18 0.39
CA LEU A 332 4.08 -24.10 -0.48
C LEU A 332 5.60 -23.92 -0.45
N ARG A 333 6.31 -24.67 0.39
CA ARG A 333 7.78 -24.61 0.57
C ARG A 333 8.26 -23.18 0.87
N VAL A 334 7.52 -22.44 1.69
CA VAL A 334 7.92 -21.09 2.13
C VAL A 334 9.13 -21.17 3.06
N THR A 335 9.92 -20.09 3.10
CA THR A 335 11.16 -20.05 3.92
C THR A 335 10.98 -19.23 5.20
N ALA A 336 9.83 -18.62 5.44
CA ALA A 336 9.53 -17.87 6.65
C ALA A 336 8.81 -18.76 7.69
N SER A 337 9.12 -18.54 8.96
CA SER A 337 8.38 -19.14 10.06
C SER A 337 7.02 -18.48 10.26
N PRO A 338 6.06 -19.13 10.93
CA PRO A 338 4.77 -18.52 11.25
C PRO A 338 4.89 -17.19 12.01
N ALA A 339 5.82 -17.09 12.94
CA ALA A 339 6.05 -15.85 13.71
C ALA A 339 6.53 -14.68 12.84
N GLN A 340 7.31 -14.97 11.80
CA GLN A 340 7.76 -13.94 10.85
C GLN A 340 6.60 -13.49 9.96
N PHE A 341 5.73 -14.41 9.52
CA PHE A 341 4.49 -14.04 8.83
C PHE A 341 3.56 -13.22 9.72
N ASP A 342 3.34 -13.61 10.98
CA ASP A 342 2.53 -12.85 11.93
C ASP A 342 3.06 -11.41 12.11
N SER A 343 4.39 -11.24 12.10
CA SER A 343 5.03 -9.91 12.12
C SER A 343 4.73 -9.08 10.86
N SER A 344 4.77 -9.70 9.67
CA SER A 344 4.41 -9.06 8.40
C SER A 344 2.92 -8.74 8.31
N ILE A 345 2.04 -9.66 8.73
CA ILE A 345 0.58 -9.45 8.80
C ILE A 345 0.28 -8.26 9.72
N ALA A 346 0.88 -8.22 10.92
CA ALA A 346 0.67 -7.11 11.85
C ALA A 346 1.16 -5.76 11.30
N ARG A 347 2.21 -5.73 10.47
CA ARG A 347 2.65 -4.50 9.77
C ARG A 347 1.63 -4.07 8.71
N THR A 348 1.17 -5.01 7.89
CA THR A 348 0.15 -4.80 6.86
C THR A 348 -1.16 -4.29 7.46
N GLU A 349 -1.64 -4.89 8.56
CA GLU A 349 -2.84 -4.43 9.26
C GLU A 349 -2.68 -3.02 9.83
N ARG A 350 -1.54 -2.72 10.47
CA ARG A 350 -1.28 -1.36 10.97
C ARG A 350 -1.27 -0.33 9.85
N MET A 351 -0.65 -0.64 8.71
CA MET A 351 -0.65 0.24 7.54
C MET A 351 -2.08 0.51 7.06
N LEU A 352 -2.87 -0.54 6.85
CA LEU A 352 -4.28 -0.44 6.45
C LEU A 352 -5.11 0.39 7.45
N GLN A 353 -4.91 0.17 8.75
CA GLN A 353 -5.75 0.76 9.79
C GLN A 353 -5.39 2.21 10.16
N GLN A 354 -4.14 2.59 9.93
CA GLN A 354 -3.58 3.83 10.47
C GLN A 354 -3.06 4.80 9.40
N HIS A 355 -2.71 4.30 8.21
CA HIS A 355 -1.97 5.07 7.20
C HIS A 355 -2.59 5.03 5.80
N THR A 356 -3.75 4.40 5.62
CA THR A 356 -4.36 4.23 4.29
C THR A 356 -5.51 5.19 4.03
N LEU A 357 -6.41 5.39 5.00
CA LEU A 357 -7.67 6.09 4.76
C LEU A 357 -8.18 6.82 5.99
N MET A 358 -8.74 8.01 5.81
CA MET A 358 -9.61 8.67 6.80
C MET A 358 -11.07 8.56 6.37
N VAL A 359 -11.95 8.45 7.36
CA VAL A 359 -13.41 8.40 7.18
C VAL A 359 -14.02 9.42 8.11
N GLU A 360 -14.87 10.28 7.58
CA GLU A 360 -15.65 11.25 8.33
C GLU A 360 -17.13 11.06 8.01
N THR A 361 -17.98 11.24 9.01
CA THR A 361 -19.43 11.06 8.85
C THR A 361 -20.16 12.28 9.38
N SER A 362 -21.09 12.79 8.58
CA SER A 362 -21.99 13.87 8.98
C SER A 362 -23.41 13.54 8.56
N VAL A 363 -24.40 14.19 9.18
CA VAL A 363 -25.81 13.93 8.89
C VAL A 363 -26.45 15.19 8.38
N PRO A 364 -26.15 15.76 7.19
CA PRO A 364 -26.51 17.14 6.82
C PRO A 364 -27.92 17.57 7.20
N TRP A 365 -28.89 16.68 6.98
CA TRP A 365 -30.29 16.87 7.31
C TRP A 365 -30.96 15.52 7.60
N ARG A 366 -32.05 15.53 8.37
CA ARG A 366 -32.94 14.37 8.50
C ARG A 366 -34.34 14.80 8.93
N ASP A 367 -35.32 13.98 8.64
CA ASP A 367 -36.69 14.08 9.17
C ASP A 367 -37.24 12.69 9.54
N ALA A 368 -38.56 12.60 9.75
CA ALA A 368 -39.23 11.34 10.07
C ALA A 368 -39.24 10.33 8.92
N ASP A 369 -39.01 10.78 7.69
CA ASP A 369 -39.00 9.94 6.49
C ASP A 369 -37.57 9.49 6.14
N THR A 370 -36.61 10.41 6.08
CA THR A 370 -35.25 10.14 5.57
C THR A 370 -34.17 10.85 6.39
N ALA A 371 -33.06 10.16 6.67
CA ALA A 371 -31.81 10.76 7.11
C ALA A 371 -30.79 10.84 5.97
N PHE A 372 -30.28 12.04 5.75
CA PHE A 372 -29.25 12.34 4.78
C PHE A 372 -27.92 12.29 5.52
N ILE A 373 -27.07 11.34 5.13
CA ILE A 373 -25.80 11.04 5.79
C ILE A 373 -24.71 11.13 4.73
N ASP A 374 -23.71 11.96 4.98
CA ASP A 374 -22.53 12.08 4.13
C ASP A 374 -21.40 11.29 4.77
N VAL A 375 -20.76 10.43 3.97
CA VAL A 375 -19.54 9.71 4.34
C VAL A 375 -18.41 10.22 3.45
N LYS A 376 -17.52 11.06 4.02
CA LYS A 376 -16.33 11.54 3.33
C LYS A 376 -15.18 10.56 3.55
N LEU A 377 -14.51 10.19 2.47
CA LEU A 377 -13.32 9.36 2.45
C LEU A 377 -12.14 10.19 1.99
N THR A 378 -10.99 10.05 2.65
CA THR A 378 -9.74 10.72 2.23
C THR A 378 -8.64 9.69 2.13
N ASN A 379 -8.13 9.50 0.92
CA ASN A 379 -7.00 8.63 0.66
C ASN A 379 -5.71 9.26 1.22
N LEU A 380 -4.98 8.47 2.01
CA LEU A 380 -3.69 8.87 2.58
C LEU A 380 -2.51 8.25 1.84
N ALA A 381 -2.77 7.32 0.91
CA ALA A 381 -1.74 6.74 0.07
C ALA A 381 -1.39 7.68 -1.09
N GLY A 382 -0.12 7.65 -1.51
CA GLY A 382 0.36 8.38 -2.68
C GLY A 382 0.02 7.73 -4.01
N HIS A 383 -0.93 6.82 -4.07
CA HIS A 383 -1.43 6.16 -5.27
C HIS A 383 -2.92 5.85 -5.05
N LYS A 384 -3.63 5.25 -6.02
CA LYS A 384 -5.05 4.94 -5.80
C LYS A 384 -5.22 3.95 -4.64
N PHE A 385 -6.35 3.99 -3.94
CA PHE A 385 -6.70 2.97 -2.94
C PHE A 385 -7.99 2.23 -3.33
N PRO A 386 -7.94 0.89 -3.50
CA PRO A 386 -6.75 0.03 -3.47
C PRO A 386 -5.99 -0.03 -4.81
N SER A 387 -4.68 0.21 -4.84
CA SER A 387 -3.85 0.06 -6.07
C SER A 387 -3.45 -1.39 -6.36
N GLY A 388 -2.82 -1.60 -7.52
CA GLY A 388 -2.23 -2.86 -7.96
C GLY A 388 -3.22 -3.77 -8.68
N TYR A 389 -3.05 -5.08 -8.46
CA TYR A 389 -3.78 -6.14 -9.16
C TYR A 389 -5.33 -5.95 -9.16
N PRO A 390 -6.04 -6.13 -10.30
CA PRO A 390 -7.47 -5.80 -10.44
C PRO A 390 -8.44 -6.53 -9.50
N SER A 391 -8.01 -7.60 -8.80
CA SER A 391 -8.86 -8.28 -7.82
C SER A 391 -9.10 -7.49 -6.53
N ARG A 392 -8.33 -6.42 -6.26
CA ARG A 392 -8.44 -5.69 -4.98
C ARG A 392 -9.71 -4.86 -4.94
N ARG A 393 -10.44 -4.91 -3.82
CA ARG A 393 -11.60 -4.04 -3.57
C ARG A 393 -11.61 -3.48 -2.16
N ALA A 394 -12.14 -2.27 -2.02
CA ALA A 394 -12.58 -1.71 -0.75
C ALA A 394 -14.05 -1.31 -0.86
N TRP A 395 -14.80 -1.30 0.24
CA TRP A 395 -16.21 -0.89 0.19
C TRP A 395 -16.69 -0.28 1.50
N LEU A 396 -17.79 0.45 1.42
CA LEU A 396 -18.47 1.06 2.57
C LEU A 396 -19.56 0.15 3.12
N GLN A 397 -19.51 -0.02 4.44
CA GLN A 397 -20.64 -0.46 5.25
C GLN A 397 -21.18 0.74 6.03
N LEU A 398 -22.47 1.01 5.94
CA LEU A 398 -23.17 1.97 6.81
C LEU A 398 -24.15 1.23 7.71
N VAL A 399 -24.02 1.43 9.03
CA VAL A 399 -24.97 0.94 10.04
C VAL A 399 -25.58 2.12 10.77
N VAL A 400 -26.91 2.19 10.78
CA VAL A 400 -27.67 3.17 11.57
C VAL A 400 -28.48 2.42 12.61
N THR A 401 -28.32 2.80 13.87
CA THR A 401 -29.04 2.22 15.01
C THR A 401 -29.74 3.31 15.82
N ASP A 402 -30.76 2.92 16.58
CA ASP A 402 -31.42 3.80 17.54
C ASP A 402 -30.65 3.90 18.87
N ALA A 403 -31.25 4.59 19.86
CA ALA A 403 -30.63 4.82 21.17
C ALA A 403 -30.48 3.56 22.05
N VAL A 404 -31.20 2.47 21.75
CA VAL A 404 -31.11 1.20 22.49
C VAL A 404 -30.33 0.12 21.74
N GLY A 405 -29.91 0.42 20.50
CA GLY A 405 -29.08 -0.44 19.65
C GLY A 405 -29.85 -1.22 18.59
N ASP A 406 -31.15 -0.93 18.39
CA ASP A 406 -31.94 -1.58 17.33
C ASP A 406 -31.52 -1.02 15.96
N THR A 407 -31.30 -1.92 14.99
CA THR A 407 -30.85 -1.54 13.63
C THR A 407 -31.99 -0.91 12.82
N LEU A 408 -31.77 0.32 12.36
CA LEU A 408 -32.66 1.07 11.47
C LEU A 408 -32.26 0.88 10.00
N TYR A 409 -30.96 0.80 9.73
CA TYR A 409 -30.40 0.60 8.39
C TYR A 409 -29.05 -0.12 8.47
N ASN A 410 -28.78 -0.98 7.49
CA ASN A 410 -27.50 -1.66 7.32
C ASN A 410 -27.31 -2.01 5.84
N ASN A 411 -26.22 -1.59 5.23
CA ASN A 411 -25.80 -2.02 3.89
C ASN A 411 -24.32 -2.42 3.89
N GLY A 412 -23.89 -3.25 2.94
CA GLY A 412 -22.46 -3.54 2.75
C GLY A 412 -21.81 -4.38 3.86
N ALA A 413 -22.59 -5.08 4.68
CA ALA A 413 -22.03 -5.96 5.71
C ALA A 413 -21.25 -7.13 5.07
N PRO A 414 -20.07 -7.50 5.60
CA PRO A 414 -19.38 -8.70 5.14
C PRO A 414 -20.19 -9.95 5.48
N THR A 415 -20.18 -10.92 4.57
CA THR A 415 -20.77 -12.24 4.76
C THR A 415 -19.72 -13.25 5.22
N PRO A 416 -20.12 -14.36 5.89
CA PRO A 416 -19.17 -15.37 6.36
C PRO A 416 -18.33 -16.03 5.26
N ASP A 417 -18.82 -16.05 4.01
CA ASP A 417 -18.12 -16.57 2.84
C ASP A 417 -17.20 -15.54 2.18
N GLY A 418 -17.10 -14.32 2.73
CA GLY A 418 -16.24 -13.25 2.25
C GLY A 418 -16.82 -12.42 1.12
N ASP A 419 -18.10 -12.59 0.77
CA ASP A 419 -18.79 -11.66 -0.12
C ASP A 419 -19.48 -10.52 0.66
N ILE A 420 -20.21 -9.66 -0.03
CA ILE A 420 -20.85 -8.48 0.53
C ILE A 420 -22.37 -8.66 0.52
N ALA A 421 -23.02 -8.44 1.66
CA ALA A 421 -24.47 -8.51 1.75
C ALA A 421 -25.11 -7.39 0.91
N GLY A 422 -26.06 -7.76 0.04
CA GLY A 422 -26.76 -6.84 -0.86
C GLY A 422 -26.10 -6.67 -2.24
N HIS A 423 -24.89 -7.20 -2.46
CA HIS A 423 -24.21 -7.15 -3.75
C HIS A 423 -24.78 -8.21 -4.71
N ASP A 424 -25.91 -7.91 -5.34
CA ASP A 424 -26.60 -8.80 -6.27
C ASP A 424 -26.08 -8.73 -7.74
N PRO A 425 -25.72 -7.54 -8.28
CA PRO A 425 -25.12 -7.43 -9.62
C PRO A 425 -23.81 -8.22 -9.77
N LEU A 426 -23.38 -8.45 -11.03
CA LEU A 426 -22.04 -9.00 -11.30
C LEU A 426 -20.93 -8.07 -10.76
N TRP A 427 -21.18 -6.76 -10.80
CA TRP A 427 -20.37 -5.70 -10.20
C TRP A 427 -21.26 -4.46 -9.97
N GLU A 428 -20.93 -3.62 -8.98
CA GLU A 428 -21.68 -2.40 -8.64
C GLU A 428 -21.21 -1.17 -9.45
N PRO A 429 -22.11 -0.28 -9.91
CA PRO A 429 -21.67 1.02 -10.43
C PRO A 429 -21.04 1.89 -9.31
N HIS A 430 -20.43 3.00 -9.70
CA HIS A 430 -20.08 4.04 -8.72
C HIS A 430 -21.36 4.79 -8.30
N TYR A 431 -21.60 4.89 -7.00
CA TYR A 431 -22.71 5.61 -6.41
C TYR A 431 -22.23 6.93 -5.78
N ASN A 432 -22.68 8.05 -6.36
CA ASN A 432 -22.67 9.33 -5.65
C ASN A 432 -23.71 9.29 -4.50
N THR A 433 -24.90 8.79 -4.81
CA THR A 433 -26.02 8.70 -3.85
C THR A 433 -26.51 7.27 -3.71
N ILE A 434 -26.59 6.80 -2.47
CA ILE A 434 -27.17 5.50 -2.06
C ILE A 434 -28.55 5.74 -1.46
N THR A 435 -29.56 5.09 -2.02
CA THR A 435 -30.99 5.26 -1.65
C THR A 435 -31.65 3.99 -1.14
N SER A 436 -30.93 2.87 -1.16
CA SER A 436 -31.42 1.55 -0.76
C SER A 436 -30.29 0.72 -0.15
N ALA A 437 -30.63 -0.32 0.62
CA ALA A 437 -29.65 -1.15 1.33
C ALA A 437 -28.95 -2.20 0.44
N ASP A 438 -29.46 -2.42 -0.78
CA ASP A 438 -28.85 -3.25 -1.83
C ASP A 438 -27.83 -2.49 -2.68
N GLN A 439 -27.71 -1.17 -2.52
CA GLN A 439 -26.69 -0.37 -3.18
C GLN A 439 -25.47 -0.26 -2.27
N VAL A 440 -24.35 -0.86 -2.69
CA VAL A 440 -23.10 -0.82 -1.95
C VAL A 440 -22.03 -0.08 -2.75
N GLN A 441 -21.41 0.93 -2.15
CA GLN A 441 -20.27 1.60 -2.76
C GLN A 441 -19.03 0.72 -2.67
N ILE A 442 -18.61 0.17 -3.81
CA ILE A 442 -17.40 -0.65 -3.96
C ILE A 442 -16.38 0.10 -4.83
N TYR A 443 -15.20 0.37 -4.24
CA TYR A 443 -14.01 0.95 -4.85
C TYR A 443 -13.14 -0.16 -5.41
N GLU A 444 -13.13 -0.33 -6.73
CA GLU A 444 -12.45 -1.42 -7.45
C GLU A 444 -12.21 -1.06 -8.92
N MET A 445 -11.35 -1.83 -9.58
CA MET A 445 -11.26 -1.86 -11.04
C MET A 445 -12.10 -3.02 -11.57
N VAL A 446 -12.96 -2.74 -12.56
CA VAL A 446 -13.75 -3.73 -13.28
C VAL A 446 -13.29 -3.75 -14.72
N MET A 447 -12.73 -4.88 -15.15
CA MET A 447 -12.20 -5.04 -16.51
C MET A 447 -13.29 -5.47 -17.49
N GLY A 448 -13.28 -4.85 -18.67
CA GLY A 448 -14.11 -5.21 -19.81
C GLY A 448 -13.28 -5.89 -20.89
N ASP A 449 -13.84 -6.89 -21.54
CA ASP A 449 -13.26 -7.52 -22.72
C ASP A 449 -13.53 -6.71 -24.00
N VAL A 450 -13.09 -7.24 -25.15
CA VAL A 450 -13.29 -6.61 -26.47
C VAL A 450 -14.77 -6.45 -26.88
N ASN A 451 -15.70 -7.12 -26.21
CA ASN A 451 -17.14 -6.99 -26.42
C ASN A 451 -17.81 -6.03 -25.42
N GLY A 452 -17.06 -5.54 -24.43
CA GLY A 452 -17.59 -4.74 -23.32
C GLY A 452 -18.22 -5.58 -22.21
N ASP A 453 -17.98 -6.89 -22.18
CA ASP A 453 -18.44 -7.79 -21.14
C ASP A 453 -17.41 -7.87 -19.99
N LEU A 454 -17.88 -8.11 -18.77
CA LEU A 454 -17.02 -8.32 -17.61
C LEU A 454 -16.05 -9.49 -17.86
N THR A 455 -14.76 -9.28 -17.62
CA THR A 455 -13.75 -10.35 -17.62
C THR A 455 -12.90 -10.29 -16.37
N THR A 456 -12.47 -11.46 -15.87
CA THR A 456 -11.37 -11.54 -14.89
C THR A 456 -10.08 -12.06 -15.53
N VAL A 457 -10.14 -12.57 -16.77
CA VAL A 457 -8.99 -12.99 -17.59
C VAL A 457 -8.21 -11.75 -18.03
N LEU A 458 -6.93 -11.68 -17.67
CA LEU A 458 -6.09 -10.50 -17.85
C LEU A 458 -5.80 -10.24 -19.32
N GLU A 459 -5.46 -11.29 -20.07
CA GLU A 459 -5.16 -11.15 -21.50
C GLU A 459 -6.41 -10.78 -22.32
N ARG A 460 -7.62 -11.03 -21.81
CA ARG A 460 -8.87 -10.57 -22.45
C ARG A 460 -9.23 -9.14 -22.10
N ALA A 461 -8.61 -8.55 -21.09
CA ALA A 461 -8.93 -7.19 -20.66
C ALA A 461 -8.54 -6.20 -21.77
N LYS A 462 -9.47 -5.28 -22.08
CA LYS A 462 -9.35 -4.31 -23.17
C LYS A 462 -9.50 -2.88 -22.66
N GLU A 463 -10.50 -2.63 -21.83
CA GLU A 463 -10.78 -1.32 -21.23
C GLU A 463 -11.46 -1.46 -19.87
N PRO A 464 -11.31 -0.49 -18.95
CA PRO A 464 -12.03 -0.54 -17.69
C PRO A 464 -13.52 -0.19 -17.89
N LEU A 465 -14.42 -1.08 -17.46
CA LEU A 465 -15.85 -0.79 -17.34
C LEU A 465 -16.11 0.18 -16.17
N LYS A 466 -15.28 0.06 -15.12
CA LYS A 466 -15.26 0.93 -13.94
C LYS A 466 -13.83 0.99 -13.41
N ASP A 467 -13.37 2.18 -13.03
CA ASP A 467 -12.24 2.36 -12.14
C ASP A 467 -12.56 3.59 -11.29
N ASN A 468 -13.18 3.31 -10.14
CA ASN A 468 -13.50 4.32 -9.14
C ASN A 468 -12.59 4.22 -7.92
N ARG A 469 -11.46 3.51 -7.98
CA ARG A 469 -10.53 3.40 -6.84
C ARG A 469 -10.12 4.82 -6.39
N LEU A 470 -10.12 5.06 -5.08
CA LEU A 470 -9.95 6.40 -4.52
C LEU A 470 -8.63 7.02 -4.98
N ALA A 471 -8.69 8.18 -5.63
CA ALA A 471 -7.51 8.89 -6.12
C ALA A 471 -6.61 9.40 -4.96
N PRO A 472 -5.29 9.53 -5.14
CA PRO A 472 -4.43 10.21 -4.18
C PRO A 472 -4.63 11.74 -4.22
N ALA A 473 -4.15 12.44 -3.19
CA ALA A 473 -4.09 13.89 -3.20
C ALA A 473 -3.23 14.39 -4.38
N GLY A 474 -3.66 15.47 -5.04
CA GLY A 474 -2.99 16.04 -6.22
C GLY A 474 -3.34 15.38 -7.55
N PHE A 475 -4.09 14.29 -7.56
CA PHE A 475 -4.41 13.56 -8.80
C PHE A 475 -5.20 14.43 -9.78
N SER A 476 -4.78 14.48 -11.04
CA SER A 476 -5.45 15.25 -12.10
C SER A 476 -5.68 14.45 -13.37
N VAL A 477 -6.84 14.66 -14.01
CA VAL A 477 -7.12 14.12 -15.35
C VAL A 477 -6.30 14.76 -16.48
N ASN A 478 -5.60 15.87 -16.19
CA ASN A 478 -4.71 16.54 -17.15
C ASN A 478 -3.24 16.18 -16.97
N HIS A 479 -2.92 15.28 -16.03
CA HIS A 479 -1.55 14.83 -15.81
C HIS A 479 -1.02 14.01 -17.00
N SER A 480 0.30 14.03 -17.21
CA SER A 480 0.95 13.35 -18.34
C SER A 480 0.75 11.83 -18.35
N THR A 481 0.57 11.22 -17.17
CA THR A 481 0.33 9.78 -16.97
C THR A 481 -1.16 9.42 -16.86
N TYR A 482 -2.08 10.35 -17.14
CA TYR A 482 -3.51 10.07 -17.01
C TYR A 482 -3.99 8.96 -17.95
N ASP A 483 -3.36 8.80 -19.10
CA ASP A 483 -3.62 7.74 -20.08
C ASP A 483 -3.50 6.32 -19.49
N THR A 484 -2.69 6.14 -18.46
CA THR A 484 -2.52 4.86 -17.73
C THR A 484 -3.20 4.83 -16.37
N THR A 485 -3.74 5.95 -15.89
CA THR A 485 -4.33 6.07 -14.54
C THR A 485 -5.80 6.45 -14.57
N LEU A 486 -6.46 6.24 -15.72
CA LEU A 486 -7.83 6.62 -16.01
C LEU A 486 -8.81 6.39 -14.85
N ILE A 487 -9.69 7.37 -14.60
CA ILE A 487 -10.93 7.15 -13.86
C ILE A 487 -11.96 6.68 -14.89
N ALA A 488 -12.73 5.64 -14.56
CA ALA A 488 -13.72 5.08 -15.48
C ALA A 488 -15.07 4.81 -14.80
N GLY A 489 -16.14 4.92 -15.59
CA GLY A 489 -17.52 4.78 -15.11
C GLY A 489 -18.06 6.04 -14.42
N GLY A 490 -18.99 5.85 -13.48
CA GLY A 490 -19.76 6.94 -12.87
C GLY A 490 -18.95 7.99 -12.10
N ALA A 491 -17.77 7.61 -11.57
CA ALA A 491 -16.87 8.49 -10.83
C ALA A 491 -16.40 9.71 -11.64
N LEU A 492 -16.30 9.60 -12.98
CA LEU A 492 -15.91 10.73 -13.85
C LEU A 492 -16.91 11.91 -13.81
N THR A 493 -18.16 11.61 -13.48
CA THR A 493 -19.25 12.59 -13.45
C THR A 493 -19.70 12.94 -12.05
N ASP A 494 -19.02 12.40 -11.04
CA ASP A 494 -19.29 12.68 -9.65
C ASP A 494 -18.62 14.01 -9.24
N PRO A 495 -19.37 15.02 -8.76
CA PRO A 495 -18.81 16.30 -8.34
C PRO A 495 -18.01 16.24 -7.03
N ASP A 496 -18.07 15.15 -6.28
CA ASP A 496 -17.39 14.94 -5.00
C ASP A 496 -16.19 13.98 -5.12
N PHE A 497 -16.14 13.15 -6.17
CA PHE A 497 -15.01 12.26 -6.42
C PHE A 497 -13.78 13.04 -6.91
N ASN A 498 -12.69 12.96 -6.14
CA ASN A 498 -11.45 13.71 -6.32
C ASN A 498 -11.63 15.24 -6.42
N HIS A 499 -12.74 15.77 -5.90
CA HIS A 499 -13.02 17.20 -5.88
C HIS A 499 -13.33 17.68 -4.46
N GLU A 500 -12.96 18.90 -4.13
CA GLU A 500 -13.41 19.58 -2.91
C GLU A 500 -13.70 21.05 -3.23
N ASP A 501 -14.92 21.51 -2.88
CA ASP A 501 -15.43 22.85 -3.26
C ASP A 501 -15.28 23.16 -4.78
N GLY A 502 -15.41 22.14 -5.62
CA GLY A 502 -15.29 22.23 -7.08
C GLY A 502 -13.86 22.31 -7.62
N VAL A 503 -12.86 22.05 -6.78
CA VAL A 503 -11.44 21.98 -7.17
C VAL A 503 -11.01 20.52 -7.24
N GLU A 504 -10.48 20.09 -8.38
CA GLU A 504 -9.90 18.76 -8.59
C GLU A 504 -8.65 18.52 -7.72
N GLY A 505 -8.33 17.26 -7.43
CA GLY A 505 -7.09 16.84 -6.79
C GLY A 505 -7.22 16.70 -5.27
N SER A 506 -8.45 16.62 -4.75
CA SER A 506 -8.68 16.50 -3.31
C SER A 506 -8.19 15.16 -2.74
N GLY A 507 -8.10 14.10 -3.55
CA GLY A 507 -7.86 12.74 -3.06
C GLY A 507 -8.99 12.22 -2.16
N THR A 508 -10.20 12.79 -2.31
CA THR A 508 -11.37 12.45 -1.49
C THR A 508 -12.56 11.99 -2.32
N ASP A 509 -13.55 11.41 -1.67
CA ASP A 509 -14.88 11.11 -2.22
C ASP A 509 -15.92 11.32 -1.13
N VAL A 510 -17.12 11.79 -1.48
CA VAL A 510 -18.24 11.93 -0.54
C VAL A 510 -19.42 11.12 -1.04
N VAL A 511 -19.78 10.09 -0.30
CA VAL A 511 -20.94 9.25 -0.63
C VAL A 511 -22.15 9.71 0.18
N HIS A 512 -23.22 10.08 -0.53
CA HIS A 512 -24.46 10.57 0.07
C HIS A 512 -25.47 9.43 0.28
N TYR A 513 -25.84 9.17 1.53
CA TYR A 513 -26.84 8.15 1.87
C TYR A 513 -28.18 8.81 2.18
N HIS A 514 -29.24 8.29 1.58
CA HIS A 514 -30.64 8.58 1.93
C HIS A 514 -31.19 7.38 2.69
N VAL A 515 -31.08 7.40 4.01
CA VAL A 515 -31.50 6.31 4.89
C VAL A 515 -32.98 6.47 5.26
N PRO A 516 -33.86 5.51 4.93
CA PRO A 516 -35.26 5.58 5.34
C PRO A 516 -35.36 5.45 6.87
N MET A 517 -36.03 6.41 7.50
CA MET A 517 -36.19 6.49 8.95
C MET A 517 -37.45 5.78 9.45
N GLY A 518 -38.41 5.48 8.58
CA GLY A 518 -39.62 4.72 8.94
C GLY A 518 -40.46 5.36 10.06
N GLY A 519 -40.41 6.70 10.19
CA GLY A 519 -41.06 7.45 11.26
C GLY A 519 -40.23 7.62 12.52
N HIS A 520 -38.99 7.10 12.58
CA HIS A 520 -38.12 7.25 13.75
C HIS A 520 -37.59 8.68 13.87
N ILE A 521 -38.00 9.36 14.94
CA ILE A 521 -37.63 10.75 15.27
C ILE A 521 -36.70 10.85 16.49
N GLY A 522 -36.21 9.71 16.98
CA GLY A 522 -35.27 9.63 18.09
C GLY A 522 -33.82 9.86 17.65
N LEU A 523 -32.91 9.91 18.62
CA LEU A 523 -31.47 9.90 18.35
C LEU A 523 -31.09 8.65 17.54
N ILE A 524 -30.07 8.81 16.70
CA ILE A 524 -29.45 7.72 15.95
C ILE A 524 -27.94 7.69 16.14
N HIS A 525 -27.39 6.48 16.14
CA HIS A 525 -25.95 6.22 16.04
C HIS A 525 -25.65 5.73 14.62
N ILE A 526 -24.74 6.41 13.95
CA ILE A 526 -24.26 6.08 12.62
C ILE A 526 -22.84 5.54 12.76
N THR A 527 -22.58 4.38 12.19
CA THR A 527 -21.24 3.81 12.03
C THR A 527 -20.98 3.59 10.55
N ALA A 528 -19.99 4.30 10.01
CA ALA A 528 -19.45 4.04 8.69
C ALA A 528 -18.14 3.26 8.84
N GLN A 529 -18.01 2.13 8.16
CA GLN A 529 -16.84 1.26 8.19
C GLN A 529 -16.38 1.00 6.76
N VAL A 530 -15.09 1.19 6.49
CA VAL A 530 -14.46 0.77 5.24
C VAL A 530 -13.81 -0.58 5.44
N TRP A 531 -14.15 -1.51 4.57
CA TRP A 531 -13.56 -2.85 4.52
C TRP A 531 -12.63 -2.98 3.32
N TYR A 532 -11.62 -3.83 3.42
CA TYR A 532 -10.71 -4.16 2.33
C TYR A 532 -10.64 -5.68 2.14
N GLN A 533 -10.62 -6.10 0.88
CA GLN A 533 -10.43 -7.49 0.50
C GLN A 533 -9.51 -7.61 -0.70
N SER A 534 -8.54 -8.52 -0.59
CA SER A 534 -7.52 -8.71 -1.61
C SER A 534 -7.91 -9.76 -2.65
N ALA A 535 -8.67 -10.78 -2.25
CA ALA A 535 -9.09 -11.92 -3.08
C ALA A 535 -10.62 -12.17 -2.96
N PRO A 536 -11.45 -11.38 -3.66
CA PRO A 536 -12.91 -11.52 -3.61
C PRO A 536 -13.38 -12.87 -4.16
N PRO A 537 -14.34 -13.55 -3.51
CA PRO A 537 -14.87 -14.82 -4.01
C PRO A 537 -15.37 -14.74 -5.45
N ARG A 538 -16.04 -13.63 -5.84
CA ARG A 538 -16.56 -13.42 -7.21
C ARG A 538 -15.47 -13.38 -8.26
N PHE A 539 -14.36 -12.72 -7.97
CA PHE A 539 -13.21 -12.67 -8.89
C PHE A 539 -12.60 -14.07 -9.11
N MET A 540 -12.66 -14.95 -8.11
CA MET A 540 -12.14 -16.32 -8.24
C MET A 540 -13.07 -17.26 -9.01
N GLN A 541 -14.35 -16.92 -9.20
CA GLN A 541 -15.35 -17.87 -9.72
C GLN A 541 -14.99 -18.39 -11.11
N GLU A 542 -14.64 -17.49 -12.05
CA GLU A 542 -14.29 -17.86 -13.42
C GLU A 542 -13.12 -18.85 -13.42
N MET A 543 -12.03 -18.53 -12.71
CA MET A 543 -10.88 -19.42 -12.56
C MET A 543 -11.24 -20.79 -11.97
N PHE A 544 -12.11 -20.83 -10.96
CA PHE A 544 -12.53 -22.08 -10.30
C PHE A 544 -13.48 -22.96 -11.12
N LEU A 545 -13.91 -22.51 -12.31
CA LEU A 545 -14.59 -23.35 -13.31
C LEU A 545 -13.61 -24.21 -14.12
N HIS A 546 -12.32 -23.86 -14.10
CA HIS A 546 -11.24 -24.63 -14.71
C HIS A 546 -10.62 -25.61 -13.70
N SER A 547 -9.81 -26.54 -14.20
CA SER A 547 -9.06 -27.50 -13.38
C SER A 547 -7.65 -27.69 -13.94
N SER A 548 -6.69 -27.50 -13.06
CA SER A 548 -5.27 -27.78 -13.19
C SER A 548 -4.71 -28.02 -11.79
N PRO A 549 -3.52 -28.63 -11.63
CA PRO A 549 -2.92 -28.83 -10.31
C PRO A 549 -2.83 -27.53 -9.49
N GLU A 550 -2.49 -26.41 -10.13
CA GLU A 550 -2.34 -25.11 -9.46
C GLU A 550 -3.69 -24.53 -9.03
N ILE A 551 -4.70 -24.58 -9.92
CA ILE A 551 -6.05 -24.09 -9.63
C ILE A 551 -6.69 -24.91 -8.51
N ASP A 552 -6.59 -26.25 -8.58
CA ASP A 552 -7.18 -27.15 -7.59
C ASP A 552 -6.49 -27.00 -6.22
N LEU A 553 -5.17 -26.78 -6.20
CA LEU A 553 -4.42 -26.49 -4.98
C LEU A 553 -4.88 -25.18 -4.33
N PHE A 554 -4.91 -24.08 -5.10
CA PHE A 554 -5.33 -22.78 -4.59
C PHE A 554 -6.81 -22.79 -4.16
N LYS A 555 -7.68 -23.43 -4.93
CA LYS A 555 -9.11 -23.57 -4.59
C LYS A 555 -9.31 -24.26 -3.25
N GLY A 556 -8.57 -25.34 -2.99
CA GLY A 556 -8.59 -26.03 -1.69
C GLY A 556 -8.17 -25.12 -0.54
N MET A 557 -7.07 -24.38 -0.70
CA MET A 557 -6.58 -23.42 0.29
C MET A 557 -7.56 -22.25 0.51
N PHE A 558 -8.10 -21.68 -0.57
CA PHE A 558 -9.08 -20.58 -0.52
C PHE A 558 -10.37 -20.97 0.19
N GLN A 559 -10.87 -22.18 -0.04
CA GLN A 559 -12.06 -22.69 0.64
C GLN A 559 -11.83 -22.88 2.14
N ALA A 560 -10.63 -23.33 2.54
CA ALA A 560 -10.25 -23.54 3.94
C ALA A 560 -9.88 -22.24 4.69
N ALA A 561 -9.42 -21.21 3.98
CA ALA A 561 -8.95 -19.96 4.57
C ALA A 561 -10.08 -19.15 5.24
N ASP A 562 -9.69 -18.35 6.24
CA ASP A 562 -10.53 -17.25 6.72
C ASP A 562 -10.65 -16.21 5.62
N LYS A 563 -11.89 -15.85 5.27
CA LYS A 563 -12.23 -14.89 4.21
C LYS A 563 -12.73 -13.56 4.77
N ALA A 564 -12.61 -13.36 6.08
CA ALA A 564 -12.94 -12.11 6.72
C ALA A 564 -12.14 -10.95 6.09
N PRO A 565 -12.79 -9.87 5.67
CA PRO A 565 -12.08 -8.69 5.18
C PRO A 565 -11.44 -7.91 6.32
N VAL A 566 -10.44 -7.11 5.96
CA VAL A 566 -9.76 -6.24 6.94
C VAL A 566 -10.60 -4.98 7.15
N ALA A 567 -10.89 -4.66 8.41
CA ALA A 567 -11.46 -3.36 8.79
C ALA A 567 -10.38 -2.29 8.64
N VAL A 568 -10.52 -1.42 7.64
CA VAL A 568 -9.55 -0.33 7.35
C VAL A 568 -9.79 0.83 8.30
N ARG A 569 -10.99 1.42 8.28
CA ARG A 569 -11.28 2.60 9.09
C ARG A 569 -12.76 2.69 9.42
N SER A 570 -13.06 3.09 10.65
CA SER A 570 -14.40 3.38 11.11
C SER A 570 -14.53 4.84 11.54
N SER A 571 -15.72 5.39 11.31
CA SER A 571 -16.22 6.62 11.91
C SER A 571 -17.53 6.31 12.62
N THR A 572 -17.73 6.89 13.80
CA THR A 572 -19.01 6.84 14.51
C THR A 572 -19.49 8.26 14.76
N HIS A 573 -20.73 8.53 14.39
CA HIS A 573 -21.41 9.79 14.63
C HIS A 573 -22.71 9.55 15.41
N THR A 574 -23.02 10.42 16.36
CA THR A 574 -24.30 10.38 17.06
C THR A 574 -25.08 11.63 16.73
N ASP A 575 -26.19 11.48 16.02
CA ASP A 575 -27.11 12.58 15.80
C ASP A 575 -28.12 12.63 16.95
N MET A 576 -28.03 13.71 17.73
CA MET A 576 -28.88 13.95 18.92
C MET A 576 -30.14 14.77 18.61
N THR A 577 -30.44 15.08 17.34
CA THR A 577 -31.68 15.81 17.03
C THR A 577 -32.86 14.92 17.43
N VAL A 578 -33.88 15.46 18.08
CA VAL A 578 -35.04 14.67 18.52
C VAL A 578 -36.30 15.49 18.31
N GLY A 579 -37.42 14.84 18.01
CA GLY A 579 -38.67 15.56 17.76
C GLY A 579 -38.59 16.42 16.51
N ILE A 580 -38.12 15.82 15.42
CA ILE A 580 -38.01 16.48 14.11
C ILE A 580 -39.42 16.59 13.53
N ASP A 581 -40.15 17.57 14.05
CA ASP A 581 -41.44 17.98 13.53
C ASP A 581 -41.22 18.86 12.31
N ASP A 582 -41.97 18.63 11.24
CA ASP A 582 -41.84 19.39 10.00
C ASP A 582 -42.18 20.87 10.26
N LEU A 583 -41.15 21.72 10.31
CA LEU A 583 -41.31 23.18 10.43
C LEU A 583 -42.14 23.78 9.29
N ARG A 584 -42.31 23.04 8.19
CA ARG A 584 -43.24 23.39 7.11
C ARG A 584 -44.70 23.37 7.59
N GLU A 585 -45.08 22.56 8.59
CA GLU A 585 -46.42 22.62 9.20
C GLU A 585 -46.67 23.98 9.87
N LEU A 586 -45.60 24.58 10.42
CA LEU A 586 -45.67 25.92 10.99
C LEU A 586 -45.57 27.02 9.92
N GLY A 587 -45.22 26.67 8.68
CA GLY A 587 -44.96 27.61 7.59
C GLY A 587 -43.69 28.46 7.81
N VAL A 588 -42.78 27.99 8.67
CA VAL A 588 -41.52 28.66 9.00
C VAL A 588 -40.39 28.06 8.18
N HIS A 589 -39.51 28.92 7.66
CA HIS A 589 -38.35 28.48 6.90
C HIS A 589 -37.08 29.04 7.51
N VAL A 590 -36.12 28.17 7.83
CA VAL A 590 -34.78 28.54 8.30
C VAL A 590 -33.77 28.27 7.18
N PHE A 591 -33.01 29.29 6.76
CA PHE A 591 -32.10 29.19 5.62
C PHE A 591 -31.00 30.28 5.64
N PRO A 592 -29.88 30.09 4.92
CA PRO A 592 -29.44 28.85 4.30
C PRO A 592 -29.05 27.80 5.34
N ASN A 593 -29.10 26.53 4.97
CA ASN A 593 -28.56 25.41 5.76
C ASN A 593 -27.95 24.41 4.77
N PRO A 594 -26.61 24.31 4.67
CA PRO A 594 -25.61 24.93 5.54
C PRO A 594 -25.45 26.46 5.36
N VAL A 595 -25.06 27.14 6.44
CA VAL A 595 -24.71 28.57 6.49
C VAL A 595 -23.23 28.76 6.16
N ARG A 596 -22.91 29.43 5.05
CA ARG A 596 -21.52 29.70 4.62
C ARG A 596 -21.01 31.10 4.99
N ASP A 597 -21.88 32.10 5.07
CA ASP A 597 -21.51 33.50 5.35
C ASP A 597 -21.72 33.91 6.83
N GLY A 598 -22.05 32.95 7.66
CA GLY A 598 -22.41 33.13 9.06
C GLY A 598 -23.78 33.79 9.30
N LEU A 599 -24.61 34.01 8.28
CA LEU A 599 -25.94 34.63 8.43
C LEU A 599 -27.07 33.61 8.25
N LEU A 600 -27.85 33.43 9.31
CA LEU A 600 -29.04 32.59 9.34
C LEU A 600 -30.30 33.44 9.25
N ASN A 601 -31.19 33.11 8.32
CA ASN A 601 -32.49 33.76 8.14
C ASN A 601 -33.62 32.82 8.54
N ILE A 602 -34.65 33.37 9.18
CA ILE A 602 -35.87 32.66 9.59
C ILE A 602 -37.06 33.48 9.12
N THR A 603 -37.84 32.96 8.17
CA THR A 603 -39.05 33.59 7.61
C THR A 603 -40.31 32.82 7.99
N GLY A 604 -41.49 33.39 7.71
CA GLY A 604 -42.77 32.75 8.03
C GLY A 604 -43.14 32.83 9.51
N ILE A 605 -42.48 33.70 10.27
CA ILE A 605 -42.77 33.92 11.68
C ILE A 605 -44.12 34.60 11.78
N ASP A 606 -45.02 34.06 12.61
CA ASP A 606 -46.34 34.62 12.85
C ASP A 606 -46.72 34.58 14.35
N GLY A 607 -47.95 35.00 14.65
CA GLY A 607 -48.48 35.07 16.03
C GLY A 607 -48.56 33.74 16.78
N ARG A 608 -48.34 32.58 16.14
CA ARG A 608 -48.29 31.27 16.81
C ARG A 608 -46.96 31.05 17.53
N ILE A 609 -45.90 31.72 17.08
CA ILE A 609 -44.55 31.59 17.64
C ILE A 609 -44.44 32.48 18.87
N THR A 610 -43.91 31.94 19.98
CA THR A 610 -43.67 32.67 21.22
C THR A 610 -42.20 33.08 21.36
N SER A 611 -41.28 32.21 20.96
CA SER A 611 -39.84 32.54 20.91
C SER A 611 -39.09 31.70 19.89
N ILE A 612 -37.94 32.20 19.49
CA ILE A 612 -36.95 31.48 18.70
C ILE A 612 -35.61 31.62 19.42
N ASP A 613 -34.98 30.50 19.75
CA ASP A 613 -33.70 30.45 20.45
C ASP A 613 -32.71 29.66 19.60
N VAL A 614 -31.49 30.16 19.44
CA VAL A 614 -30.41 29.45 18.73
C VAL A 614 -29.36 29.04 19.76
N TYR A 615 -29.03 27.76 19.80
CA TYR A 615 -28.02 27.18 20.69
C TYR A 615 -26.84 26.67 19.86
N ASP A 616 -25.62 26.75 20.39
CA ASP A 616 -24.49 25.99 19.86
C ASP A 616 -24.55 24.51 20.29
N ALA A 617 -23.69 23.67 19.71
CA ALA A 617 -23.60 22.25 20.03
C ALA A 617 -23.30 21.96 21.52
N GLY A 618 -22.72 22.91 22.25
CA GLY A 618 -22.49 22.82 23.70
C GLY A 618 -23.73 23.18 24.55
N GLY A 619 -24.87 23.47 23.92
CA GLY A 619 -26.11 23.87 24.58
C GLY A 619 -26.12 25.32 25.07
N ARG A 620 -25.12 26.12 24.73
CA ARG A 620 -25.09 27.55 25.07
C ARG A 620 -25.94 28.31 24.06
N ARG A 621 -26.88 29.11 24.56
CA ARG A 621 -27.71 29.96 23.71
C ARG A 621 -26.87 31.09 23.11
N VAL A 622 -26.79 31.14 21.78
CA VAL A 622 -26.04 32.13 21.00
C VAL A 622 -26.90 33.25 20.44
N ALA A 623 -28.19 33.01 20.22
CA ALA A 623 -29.15 34.05 19.80
C ALA A 623 -30.55 33.78 20.35
N GLN A 624 -31.36 34.82 20.46
CA GLN A 624 -32.77 34.72 20.85
C GLN A 624 -33.59 35.83 20.21
N ARG A 625 -34.79 35.48 19.75
CA ARG A 625 -35.86 36.41 19.42
C ARG A 625 -37.12 36.03 20.19
N LYS A 626 -37.70 36.99 20.91
CA LYS A 626 -39.08 36.87 21.41
C LYS A 626 -40.04 37.33 20.32
N SER A 627 -41.15 36.63 20.14
CA SER A 627 -42.11 36.99 19.09
C SER A 627 -42.87 38.26 19.46
N ASP A 628 -42.92 39.19 18.51
CA ASP A 628 -43.63 40.47 18.57
C ASP A 628 -44.64 40.63 17.41
N GLY A 629 -44.87 39.57 16.63
CA GLY A 629 -45.78 39.54 15.49
C GLY A 629 -45.17 38.87 14.25
N ASN A 630 -45.82 39.06 13.09
CA ASN A 630 -45.40 38.44 11.83
C ASN A 630 -44.09 39.04 11.29
N GLY A 631 -43.19 38.23 10.72
CA GLY A 631 -42.00 38.78 10.05
C GLY A 631 -40.89 37.80 9.67
N ARG A 632 -39.70 38.38 9.46
CA ARG A 632 -38.42 37.68 9.24
C ARG A 632 -37.45 38.03 10.35
N TRP A 633 -36.60 37.08 10.73
CA TRP A 633 -35.47 37.30 11.60
C TRP A 633 -34.17 36.88 10.91
N THR A 634 -33.11 37.68 11.05
CA THR A 634 -31.77 37.33 10.58
C THR A 634 -30.83 37.39 11.78
N THR A 635 -30.01 36.36 11.98
CA THR A 635 -29.05 36.27 13.10
C THR A 635 -27.70 35.79 12.61
N ARG A 636 -26.62 36.21 13.28
CA ARG A 636 -25.25 35.81 12.94
C ARG A 636 -24.82 34.65 13.82
N LEU A 637 -24.30 33.59 13.20
CA LEU A 637 -23.73 32.44 13.90
C LEU A 637 -22.27 32.74 14.30
N PRO A 638 -21.87 32.44 15.56
CA PRO A 638 -20.55 32.82 16.09
C PRO A 638 -19.33 32.18 15.41
N GLY A 639 -19.50 31.10 14.67
CA GLY A 639 -18.41 30.37 14.01
C GLY A 639 -18.88 29.06 13.37
N LYS A 640 -17.95 28.30 12.80
CA LYS A 640 -18.21 26.98 12.21
C LYS A 640 -18.72 25.99 13.27
N GLY A 641 -19.65 25.12 12.89
CA GLY A 641 -20.19 24.08 13.76
C GLY A 641 -21.71 23.92 13.65
N THR A 642 -22.27 23.05 14.49
CA THR A 642 -23.70 22.74 14.53
C THR A 642 -24.43 23.65 15.52
N TYR A 643 -25.58 24.17 15.08
CA TYR A 643 -26.49 24.99 15.86
C TYR A 643 -27.88 24.37 15.89
N ILE A 644 -28.60 24.64 16.97
CA ILE A 644 -29.97 24.18 17.19
C ILE A 644 -30.89 25.39 17.32
N VAL A 645 -31.79 25.54 16.36
CA VAL A 645 -32.84 26.56 16.35
C VAL A 645 -34.09 25.97 16.97
N VAL A 646 -34.48 26.47 18.14
CA VAL A 646 -35.68 26.04 18.85
C VAL A 646 -36.77 27.10 18.67
N ILE A 647 -37.82 26.76 17.94
CA ILE A 647 -38.99 27.61 17.70
C ILE A 647 -40.10 27.15 18.64
N ARG A 648 -40.47 27.98 19.60
CA ARG A 648 -41.48 27.68 20.60
C ARG A 648 -42.83 28.24 20.20
N THR A 649 -43.89 27.47 20.39
CA THR A 649 -45.29 27.90 20.30
C THR A 649 -45.98 27.70 21.65
N ALA A 650 -47.25 28.08 21.76
CA ALA A 650 -48.04 27.83 22.96
C ALA A 650 -48.24 26.33 23.26
N GLU A 651 -48.21 25.47 22.24
CA GLU A 651 -48.56 24.05 22.35
C GLU A 651 -47.33 23.13 22.38
N ARG A 652 -46.32 23.42 21.54
CA ARG A 652 -45.09 22.62 21.42
C ARG A 652 -43.88 23.44 20.97
N SER A 653 -42.70 22.83 21.01
CA SER A 653 -41.47 23.40 20.45
C SER A 653 -41.06 22.60 19.22
N PHE A 654 -40.64 23.31 18.17
CA PHE A 654 -40.04 22.78 16.97
C PHE A 654 -38.54 23.00 17.04
N VAL A 655 -37.77 22.08 16.49
CA VAL A 655 -36.31 22.12 16.52
C VAL A 655 -35.77 21.96 15.11
N GLU A 656 -34.98 22.91 14.65
CA GLU A 656 -34.23 22.80 13.39
C GLU A 656 -32.74 22.80 13.66
N ARG A 657 -32.04 21.82 13.10
CA ARG A 657 -30.58 21.79 13.14
C ARG A 657 -30.02 22.58 11.97
N VAL A 658 -29.08 23.48 12.24
CA VAL A 658 -28.40 24.31 11.23
C VAL A 658 -26.90 24.06 11.31
N VAL A 659 -26.26 23.76 10.19
CA VAL A 659 -24.80 23.58 10.09
C VAL A 659 -24.19 24.88 9.56
N SER A 660 -23.15 25.40 10.21
CA SER A 660 -22.34 26.51 9.69
C SER A 660 -20.98 25.96 9.26
N LEU A 661 -20.63 26.14 7.98
CA LEU A 661 -19.39 25.64 7.37
C LEU A 661 -18.25 26.65 7.44
#